data_AF-A0A0W0YG23-F1
#
_entry.id   AF-A0A0W0YG23-F1
#
_cell.length_a   1.000
_cell.length_b   1.000
_cell.length_c   1.000
_cell.angle_alpha   90.00
_cell.angle_beta   90.00
_cell.angle_gamma   90.00
#
_symmetry.space_group_name_H-M   'P 1'
#
loop_
_entity.id
_entity.type
_entity.pdbx_description
1 polymer ?
#
loop_
_entity_poly.entity_id
_entity_poly.type
_entity_poly.pdbx_seq_one_letter_code
_entity_poly.pdbx_strand_id
1 'polypeptide(L)'
;MVKSVHVLIVGGGISGLTLANLLIHGNKNVKFHITLFESRPFCDSNEQSIGGGIGIWPPSQTVLKNIPNYQNFIEQFGYIMPFPSYRNADGKILARANEDFGDRFPVQCLNRDDLINMLSAGLKNRDDVEIITSQKISGYERDNDQIVVNVDGTKYKGDLLVACDGIHSKIRNCLMSELELPPVLETDLGYTYFRANTQLPADTQHKWWSQAFETWGNGTSKKYGNHEIRFGYVPLKPPNAFWFIAVKTQKDHKYLSPINGVQVVNEDTKEFLKELVKEWKPIRTDSGEIVVDYEELINSTYKILRTDIAKIQGVEQFPWTSQDNRVVLMGDAAHATAPNIAQGAGLCIEDAACLASKLNRVDYLEGISEYEQERKPRAKTVQNVADLIASVGQVQNPLLKMIRNGVMRAASSIFPSLQRSIFEYFVSFSLGGSTKLRYWQAPRLSITDDAPSSVFGSVFPKLNQLDNHVKEFKTSSIGGSGTGVVTVEKPSSFAKILGAFAGFPRNMNQQPFYAQVVNLSKDVQRWSRAFGYNTPQQKTYSTTHSVYRGFNQQMYLSEGIGGFLDKAFRFIYQIKLQSDKSLKYESQGLTFFDSFQIPLPTFLLPKSEWIEKPTEDGWKFDGKISFPMIGTLLHYYGHFQIDKKDVAKDKRIIIAGGSGMIGQEVCLEFIRKGYDVYCLSRSAQTQLNIDGVKVRSINDDWSDLIDKNTIILNLSGSNPGANRWTSSVKSDIAESRFQVIDTIIQNIDRAREKPLKYLQASAAGFYGSAGDTILTEGSEPVLGSDPGTKFRVDVCKEIEERANKANCNVVNLRLGHVLSNTGGLLPYYRLSGFFGAGRFGSGNQFVPFVHIKDVAKAIEFIANNDTLIDGSINITAPQPCSNSEMLRELRLIKWAPGVPLPESVLKLLIGESSVILTDSERVQPKRLLESGFQFDYNTINESLHGLQ
;
A
#
# COMPACT_ATOMS: atom_id res chain seq x y z
N MET A 1 25.38 7.72 33.37
CA MET A 1 26.00 8.85 32.64
C MET A 1 25.07 9.22 31.48
N VAL A 2 24.71 10.49 31.33
CA VAL A 2 23.98 10.97 30.14
C VAL A 2 24.90 10.79 28.94
N LYS A 3 24.53 9.93 27.99
CA LYS A 3 25.34 9.71 26.78
C LYS A 3 25.30 10.99 25.96
N SER A 4 26.48 11.50 25.59
CA SER A 4 26.60 12.60 24.63
C SER A 4 26.62 12.00 23.23
N VAL A 5 25.83 12.55 22.31
CA VAL A 5 25.73 12.08 20.91
C VAL A 5 25.95 13.25 19.99
N HIS A 6 26.94 13.14 19.09
CA HIS A 6 27.22 14.16 18.09
C HIS A 6 26.51 13.80 16.77
N VAL A 7 25.58 14.65 16.35
CA VAL A 7 24.77 14.47 15.15
C VAL A 7 25.25 15.44 14.07
N LEU A 8 25.67 14.89 12.94
CA LEU A 8 25.96 15.63 11.71
C LEU A 8 24.68 15.73 10.88
N ILE A 9 24.19 16.94 10.60
CA ILE A 9 23.00 17.16 9.78
C ILE A 9 23.42 17.81 8.47
N VAL A 10 23.15 17.16 7.33
CA VAL A 10 23.48 17.71 6.01
C VAL A 10 22.20 18.30 5.39
N GLY A 11 22.09 19.62 5.36
CA GLY A 11 20.98 20.36 4.78
C GLY A 11 20.22 21.22 5.79
N GLY A 12 20.35 22.55 5.67
CA GLY A 12 19.66 23.57 6.49
C GLY A 12 18.28 23.97 5.97
N GLY A 13 17.54 23.03 5.40
CA GLY A 13 16.14 23.21 5.03
C GLY A 13 15.18 23.05 6.22
N ILE A 14 13.87 23.08 5.93
CA ILE A 14 12.82 22.84 6.96
C ILE A 14 13.08 21.54 7.73
N SER A 15 13.44 20.46 7.05
CA SER A 15 13.69 19.14 7.65
C SER A 15 14.81 19.19 8.70
N GLY A 16 16.02 19.59 8.27
CA GLY A 16 17.21 19.59 9.13
C GLY A 16 17.11 20.58 10.29
N LEU A 17 16.61 21.80 10.03
CA LEU A 17 16.44 22.80 11.08
C LEU A 17 15.36 22.40 12.10
N THR A 18 14.28 21.72 11.67
CA THR A 18 13.25 21.20 12.58
C THR A 18 13.84 20.10 13.47
N LEU A 19 14.56 19.14 12.90
CA LEU A 19 15.20 18.08 13.68
C LEU A 19 16.19 18.65 14.71
N ALA A 20 17.03 19.59 14.28
CA ALA A 20 18.00 20.23 15.17
C ALA A 20 17.31 20.91 16.37
N ASN A 21 16.23 21.67 16.13
CA ASN A 21 15.47 22.29 17.21
C ASN A 21 14.85 21.25 18.15
N LEU A 22 14.29 20.15 17.63
CA LEU A 22 13.67 19.11 18.46
C LEU A 22 14.70 18.33 19.28
N LEU A 23 15.89 18.06 18.76
CA LEU A 23 16.96 17.40 19.52
C LEU A 23 17.51 18.31 20.63
N ILE A 24 17.64 19.61 20.37
CA ILE A 24 18.21 20.58 21.30
C ILE A 24 17.21 21.01 22.39
N HIS A 25 15.96 21.27 22.01
CA HIS A 25 14.93 21.77 22.92
C HIS A 25 14.04 20.67 23.52
N GLY A 26 14.08 19.45 22.97
CA GLY A 26 13.11 18.40 23.26
C GLY A 26 13.38 17.48 24.46
N ASN A 27 14.63 17.22 24.90
CA ASN A 27 14.87 16.38 26.11
C ASN A 27 16.29 16.39 26.73
N LYS A 28 16.38 15.89 27.99
CA LYS A 28 17.53 15.87 28.92
C LYS A 28 18.25 14.52 29.11
N ASN A 29 17.72 13.41 28.57
CA ASN A 29 18.26 12.05 28.80
C ASN A 29 19.48 11.70 27.95
N VAL A 30 19.59 12.34 26.78
CA VAL A 30 20.72 12.26 25.86
C VAL A 30 21.12 13.71 25.57
N LYS A 31 22.42 14.01 25.67
CA LYS A 31 22.92 15.33 25.33
C LYS A 31 23.34 15.33 23.87
N PHE A 32 22.66 16.12 23.05
CA PHE A 32 23.01 16.23 21.63
C PHE A 32 23.97 17.39 21.41
N HIS A 33 25.01 17.13 20.61
CA HIS A 33 25.81 18.15 19.95
C HIS A 33 25.50 18.07 18.46
N ILE A 34 25.25 19.21 17.82
CA ILE A 34 24.82 19.24 16.41
C ILE A 34 25.82 20.03 15.58
N THR A 35 26.30 19.43 14.50
CA THR A 35 26.96 20.18 13.42
C THR A 35 26.07 20.11 12.18
N LEU A 36 25.53 21.25 11.76
CA LEU A 36 24.64 21.37 10.60
C LEU A 36 25.40 22.00 9.43
N PHE A 37 25.39 21.33 8.29
CA PHE A 37 26.00 21.81 7.05
C PHE A 37 24.92 22.34 6.09
N GLU A 38 25.08 23.56 5.59
CA GLU A 38 24.20 24.19 4.61
C GLU A 38 24.98 24.72 3.42
N SER A 39 24.53 24.37 2.21
CA SER A 39 25.13 24.78 0.95
C SER A 39 24.99 26.26 0.64
N ARG A 40 23.94 26.92 1.16
CA ARG A 40 23.68 28.35 0.99
C ARG A 40 24.54 29.19 1.92
N PRO A 41 24.86 30.44 1.56
CA PRO A 41 25.72 31.31 2.37
C PRO A 41 25.10 31.70 3.72
N PHE A 42 23.78 31.66 3.82
CA PHE A 42 23.04 31.92 5.05
C PHE A 42 21.95 30.86 5.20
N CYS A 43 21.70 30.44 6.44
CA CYS A 43 20.48 29.68 6.77
C CYS A 43 19.25 30.59 6.72
N ASP A 44 19.42 31.88 7.05
CA ASP A 44 18.37 32.90 6.98
C ASP A 44 18.30 33.53 5.58
N SER A 45 17.09 33.77 5.09
CA SER A 45 16.84 34.06 3.68
C SER A 45 16.42 35.51 3.44
N ASN A 46 17.36 36.46 3.45
CA ASN A 46 17.01 37.88 3.28
C ASN A 46 17.36 38.52 1.91
N GLU A 47 18.24 37.93 1.09
CA GLU A 47 18.59 38.56 -0.22
C GLU A 47 18.56 37.62 -1.44
N GLN A 48 18.65 36.29 -1.24
CA GLN A 48 18.62 35.29 -2.33
C GLN A 48 17.45 34.29 -2.21
N SER A 49 16.42 34.64 -1.43
CA SER A 49 15.35 33.71 -1.09
C SER A 49 14.65 33.13 -2.34
N ILE A 50 14.43 31.81 -2.31
CA ILE A 50 13.74 31.03 -3.34
C ILE A 50 12.23 31.09 -3.08
N GLY A 51 11.73 32.26 -2.65
CA GLY A 51 10.43 32.49 -2.02
C GLY A 51 9.26 31.68 -2.58
N GLY A 52 8.37 31.29 -1.67
CA GLY A 52 7.15 30.57 -2.01
C GLY A 52 6.26 30.38 -0.79
N GLY A 53 4.96 30.54 -0.97
CA GLY A 53 3.96 30.24 0.04
C GLY A 53 3.97 28.76 0.40
N ILE A 54 3.74 28.48 1.68
CA ILE A 54 3.63 27.12 2.22
C ILE A 54 2.42 27.05 3.16
N GLY A 55 1.68 25.96 3.07
CA GLY A 55 0.63 25.62 4.03
C GLY A 55 1.17 24.68 5.09
N ILE A 56 1.17 25.11 6.35
CA ILE A 56 1.53 24.27 7.49
C ILE A 56 0.25 23.67 8.05
N TRP A 57 0.08 22.37 7.86
CA TRP A 57 -1.09 21.64 8.29
C TRP A 57 -1.08 21.30 9.79
N PRO A 58 -2.23 21.02 10.41
CA PRO A 58 -2.31 20.82 11.86
C PRO A 58 -1.31 19.81 12.46
N PRO A 59 -1.02 18.63 11.87
CA PRO A 59 0.04 17.73 12.34
C PRO A 59 1.37 18.42 12.55
N SER A 60 1.84 19.13 11.53
CA SER A 60 3.12 19.83 11.54
C SER A 60 3.10 20.99 12.53
N GLN A 61 1.95 21.67 12.70
CA GLN A 61 1.80 22.69 13.74
C GLN A 61 1.96 22.10 15.13
N THR A 62 1.43 20.90 15.40
CA THR A 62 1.62 20.25 16.72
C THR A 62 3.09 19.99 17.04
N VAL A 63 3.89 19.68 16.02
CA VAL A 63 5.35 19.54 16.16
C VAL A 63 6.00 20.90 16.41
N LEU A 64 5.72 21.88 15.54
CA LEU A 64 6.37 23.21 15.60
C LEU A 64 6.02 23.99 16.87
N LYS A 65 4.89 23.71 17.54
CA LYS A 65 4.55 24.27 18.86
C LYS A 65 5.60 23.96 19.94
N ASN A 66 6.42 22.92 19.76
CA ASN A 66 7.51 22.58 20.67
C ASN A 66 8.81 23.35 20.37
N ILE A 67 8.82 24.21 19.35
CA ILE A 67 9.97 25.02 18.96
C ILE A 67 9.82 26.43 19.58
N PRO A 68 10.91 27.04 20.09
CA PRO A 68 10.86 28.38 20.64
C PRO A 68 10.26 29.41 19.69
N ASN A 69 9.52 30.37 20.26
CA ASN A 69 8.89 31.50 19.55
C ASN A 69 7.82 31.17 18.50
N TYR A 70 7.42 29.90 18.36
CA TYR A 70 6.42 29.50 17.36
C TYR A 70 5.09 30.27 17.46
N GLN A 71 4.60 30.52 18.68
CA GLN A 71 3.32 31.23 18.87
C GLN A 71 3.38 32.67 18.34
N ASN A 72 4.39 33.43 18.75
CA ASN A 72 4.62 34.80 18.26
C ASN A 72 4.84 34.82 16.75
N PHE A 73 5.56 33.83 16.21
CA PHE A 73 5.80 33.69 14.79
C PHE A 73 4.52 33.51 13.98
N ILE A 74 3.62 32.62 14.39
CA ILE A 74 2.34 32.40 13.70
C ILE A 74 1.43 33.64 13.81
N GLU A 75 1.43 34.35 14.94
CA GLU A 75 0.67 35.60 15.06
C GLU A 75 1.16 36.67 14.08
N GLN A 76 2.48 36.77 13.90
CA GLN A 76 3.13 37.74 13.03
C GLN A 76 2.98 37.39 11.54
N PHE A 77 3.28 36.14 11.16
CA PHE A 77 3.44 35.74 9.74
C PHE A 77 2.38 34.76 9.24
N GLY A 78 1.63 34.11 10.14
CA GLY A 78 0.62 33.12 9.79
C GLY A 78 -0.69 33.75 9.31
N TYR A 79 -1.30 33.10 8.33
CA TYR A 79 -2.65 33.37 7.87
C TYR A 79 -3.44 32.07 7.77
N ILE A 80 -4.62 31.99 8.39
CA ILE A 80 -5.45 30.79 8.32
C ILE A 80 -6.07 30.71 6.93
N MET A 81 -5.81 29.61 6.22
CA MET A 81 -6.34 29.38 4.88
C MET A 81 -7.88 29.40 4.90
N PRO A 82 -8.53 30.20 4.02
CA PRO A 82 -9.98 30.11 3.83
C PRO A 82 -10.33 28.77 3.20
N PHE A 83 -11.62 28.42 3.17
CA PHE A 83 -12.07 27.13 2.65
C PHE A 83 -11.69 26.96 1.15
N PRO A 84 -10.92 25.92 0.78
CA PRO A 84 -10.40 25.79 -0.57
C PRO A 84 -11.48 25.35 -1.58
N SER A 85 -11.30 25.73 -2.85
CA SER A 85 -12.18 25.34 -3.95
C SER A 85 -11.43 24.98 -5.24
N TYR A 86 -11.99 24.05 -6.03
CA TYR A 86 -11.54 23.74 -7.39
C TYR A 86 -12.48 24.35 -8.40
N ARG A 87 -11.94 24.93 -9.47
CA ARG A 87 -12.71 25.70 -10.47
C ARG A 87 -12.29 25.34 -11.89
N ASN A 88 -13.15 25.64 -12.87
CA ASN A 88 -12.77 25.60 -14.28
C ASN A 88 -12.35 26.99 -14.79
N ALA A 89 -11.83 27.08 -16.01
CA ALA A 89 -11.43 28.34 -16.66
C ALA A 89 -12.53 29.41 -16.77
N ASP A 90 -13.82 29.05 -16.65
CA ASP A 90 -14.93 30.00 -16.60
C ASP A 90 -15.19 30.56 -15.18
N GLY A 91 -14.40 30.15 -14.18
CA GLY A 91 -14.57 30.48 -12.77
C GLY A 91 -15.62 29.64 -12.04
N LYS A 92 -16.27 28.68 -12.71
CA LYS A 92 -17.32 27.83 -12.10
C LYS A 92 -16.71 26.79 -11.15
N ILE A 93 -17.31 26.66 -9.98
CA ILE A 93 -16.89 25.70 -8.95
C ILE A 93 -17.12 24.26 -9.45
N LEU A 94 -16.09 23.43 -9.34
CA LEU A 94 -16.08 21.99 -9.58
C LEU A 94 -16.20 21.21 -8.27
N ALA A 95 -15.55 21.69 -7.21
CA ALA A 95 -15.61 21.16 -5.85
C ALA A 95 -15.23 22.26 -4.84
N ARG A 96 -15.73 22.20 -3.61
CA ARG A 96 -15.35 23.15 -2.53
C ARG A 96 -15.44 22.48 -1.16
N ALA A 97 -14.64 22.94 -0.20
CA ALA A 97 -14.76 22.55 1.20
C ALA A 97 -15.98 23.21 1.88
N ASN A 98 -16.37 22.75 3.08
CA ASN A 98 -17.34 23.47 3.90
C ASN A 98 -16.77 24.81 4.40
N GLU A 99 -17.65 25.75 4.76
CA GLU A 99 -17.24 27.08 5.26
C GLU A 99 -16.46 26.99 6.57
N ASP A 100 -16.78 26.02 7.43
CA ASP A 100 -16.08 25.72 8.69
C ASP A 100 -14.79 24.89 8.50
N PHE A 101 -14.31 24.70 7.26
CA PHE A 101 -13.10 23.93 6.97
C PHE A 101 -11.89 24.47 7.73
N GLY A 102 -11.73 25.80 7.77
CA GLY A 102 -10.64 26.47 8.50
C GLY A 102 -10.68 26.21 10.01
N ASP A 103 -11.86 26.03 10.60
CA ASP A 103 -11.99 25.71 12.03
C ASP A 103 -11.57 24.27 12.32
N ARG A 104 -11.81 23.35 11.36
CA ARG A 104 -11.53 21.92 11.53
C ARG A 104 -10.13 21.52 11.10
N PHE A 105 -9.58 22.20 10.10
CA PHE A 105 -8.24 22.05 9.56
C PHE A 105 -7.60 23.44 9.43
N PRO A 106 -7.18 24.06 10.55
CA PRO A 106 -6.64 25.42 10.52
C PRO A 106 -5.26 25.44 9.86
N VAL A 107 -5.19 25.44 8.53
CA VAL A 107 -3.91 25.47 7.79
C VAL A 107 -3.31 26.86 7.92
N GLN A 108 -2.09 26.95 8.44
CA GLN A 108 -1.35 28.20 8.53
C GLN A 108 -0.56 28.41 7.23
N CYS A 109 -1.03 29.34 6.40
CA CYS A 109 -0.36 29.79 5.19
C CYS A 109 0.62 30.89 5.53
N LEU A 110 1.88 30.71 5.14
CA LEU A 110 2.97 31.65 5.42
C LEU A 110 4.04 31.59 4.34
N ASN A 111 4.98 32.52 4.34
CA ASN A 111 6.13 32.45 3.46
C ASN A 111 7.12 31.40 3.99
N ARG A 112 7.56 30.49 3.12
CA ARG A 112 8.52 29.43 3.46
C ARG A 112 9.79 29.97 4.12
N ASP A 113 10.24 31.12 3.67
CA ASP A 113 11.44 31.81 4.14
C ASP A 113 11.31 32.25 5.61
N ASP A 114 10.15 32.78 5.99
CA ASP A 114 9.87 33.19 7.37
C ASP A 114 9.95 32.00 8.33
N LEU A 115 9.45 30.82 7.90
CA LEU A 115 9.55 29.59 8.70
C LEU A 115 11.00 29.13 8.87
N ILE A 116 11.80 29.19 7.80
CA ILE A 116 13.23 28.83 7.87
C ILE A 116 13.96 29.78 8.82
N ASN A 117 13.70 31.09 8.73
CA ASN A 117 14.26 32.11 9.62
C ASN A 117 13.89 31.84 11.08
N MET A 118 12.64 31.48 11.38
CA MET A 118 12.21 31.12 12.73
C MET A 118 12.96 29.89 13.26
N LEU A 119 13.06 28.83 12.46
CA LEU A 119 13.76 27.60 12.86
C LEU A 119 15.25 27.85 13.09
N SER A 120 15.89 28.61 12.20
CA SER A 120 17.30 28.99 12.32
C SER A 120 17.55 29.87 13.55
N ALA A 121 16.69 30.85 13.81
CA ALA A 121 16.79 31.70 15.00
C ALA A 121 16.71 30.90 16.32
N GLY A 122 15.95 29.80 16.36
CA GLY A 122 15.87 28.90 17.52
C GLY A 122 17.17 28.18 17.87
N LEU A 123 18.16 28.19 16.99
CA LEU A 123 19.45 27.51 17.14
C LEU A 123 20.63 28.48 17.35
N LYS A 124 20.43 29.79 17.18
CA LYS A 124 21.50 30.79 17.30
C LYS A 124 22.02 30.93 18.73
N ASN A 125 23.30 31.30 18.85
CA ASN A 125 23.97 31.62 20.12
C ASN A 125 23.98 30.45 21.13
N ARG A 126 24.12 29.23 20.64
CA ARG A 126 24.22 28.03 21.47
C ARG A 126 25.57 27.34 21.32
N ASP A 127 26.13 26.87 22.42
CA ASP A 127 27.43 26.18 22.43
C ASP A 127 27.34 24.71 21.97
N ASP A 128 26.13 24.14 21.95
CA ASP A 128 25.86 22.76 21.54
C ASP A 128 25.43 22.63 20.07
N VAL A 129 25.42 23.73 19.31
CA VAL A 129 25.07 23.76 17.89
C VAL A 129 26.10 24.56 17.10
N GLU A 130 26.67 23.92 16.08
CA GLU A 130 27.53 24.53 15.08
C GLU A 130 26.82 24.51 13.72
N ILE A 131 26.70 25.67 13.07
CA ILE A 131 26.09 25.79 11.74
C ILE A 131 27.17 26.27 10.75
N ILE A 132 27.44 25.45 9.75
CA ILE A 132 28.46 25.70 8.73
C ILE A 132 27.75 25.96 7.40
N THR A 133 27.83 27.19 6.91
CA THR A 133 27.17 27.64 5.67
C THR A 133 28.14 27.69 4.49
N SER A 134 27.62 27.89 3.27
CA SER A 134 28.38 27.85 2.00
C SER A 134 29.06 26.50 1.72
N GLN A 135 28.62 25.42 2.35
CA GLN A 135 29.27 24.12 2.28
C GLN A 135 28.34 23.07 1.70
N LYS A 136 28.71 22.58 0.51
CA LYS A 136 27.97 21.52 -0.17
C LYS A 136 28.64 20.18 0.08
N ILE A 137 28.01 19.37 0.92
CA ILE A 137 28.52 18.05 1.24
C ILE A 137 28.21 17.08 0.10
N SER A 138 29.24 16.39 -0.39
CA SER A 138 29.16 15.46 -1.51
C SER A 138 29.23 13.99 -1.10
N GLY A 139 29.59 13.70 0.15
CA GLY A 139 29.71 12.35 0.69
C GLY A 139 30.19 12.34 2.14
N TYR A 140 30.43 11.14 2.66
CA TYR A 140 30.95 10.89 4.00
C TYR A 140 31.93 9.71 3.99
N GLU A 141 32.81 9.66 4.99
CA GLU A 141 33.72 8.55 5.25
C GLU A 141 33.32 7.84 6.55
N ARG A 142 33.73 6.57 6.71
CA ARG A 142 33.61 5.82 7.96
C ARG A 142 34.94 5.85 8.71
N ASP A 143 34.90 6.13 10.01
CA ASP A 143 36.05 6.00 10.92
C ASP A 143 35.60 5.22 12.16
N ASN A 144 35.78 3.90 12.11
CA ASN A 144 35.27 2.95 13.11
C ASN A 144 33.76 3.16 13.33
N ASP A 145 33.37 3.48 14.56
CA ASP A 145 32.01 3.75 15.01
C ASP A 145 31.54 5.20 14.73
N GLN A 146 32.28 5.98 13.94
CA GLN A 146 31.94 7.38 13.63
C GLN A 146 31.81 7.62 12.13
N ILE A 147 30.98 8.62 11.81
CA ILE A 147 30.84 9.17 10.46
C ILE A 147 31.68 10.43 10.35
N VAL A 148 32.41 10.59 9.24
CA VAL A 148 33.24 11.74 8.99
C VAL A 148 32.74 12.49 7.77
N VAL A 149 32.49 13.79 7.92
CA VAL A 149 32.19 14.72 6.84
C VAL A 149 33.39 15.64 6.66
N ASN A 150 33.91 15.71 5.43
CA ASN A 150 35.05 16.57 5.09
C ASN A 150 34.55 17.86 4.44
N VAL A 151 35.02 18.99 4.95
CA VAL A 151 34.68 20.34 4.49
C VAL A 151 35.98 21.12 4.34
N ASP A 152 36.37 21.41 3.10
CA ASP A 152 37.59 22.16 2.76
C ASP A 152 38.86 21.66 3.50
N GLY A 153 38.99 20.35 3.69
CA GLY A 153 40.11 19.70 4.39
C GLY A 153 39.92 19.56 5.90
N THR A 154 38.89 20.17 6.49
CA THR A 154 38.51 19.99 7.89
C THR A 154 37.60 18.78 8.05
N LYS A 155 37.97 17.83 8.92
CA LYS A 155 37.19 16.61 9.18
C LYS A 155 36.30 16.80 10.41
N TYR A 156 34.99 16.72 10.20
CA TYR A 156 33.99 16.72 11.27
C TYR A 156 33.56 15.28 11.53
N LYS A 157 33.76 14.79 12.75
CA LYS A 157 33.35 13.45 13.17
C LYS A 157 32.06 13.51 13.97
N GLY A 158 31.15 12.58 13.75
CA GLY A 158 29.95 12.43 14.57
C GLY A 158 29.51 10.98 14.70
N ASP A 159 28.65 10.72 15.68
CA ASP A 159 28.11 9.38 15.95
C ASP A 159 26.99 8.99 14.97
N LEU A 160 26.33 10.01 14.39
CA LEU A 160 25.19 9.89 13.49
C LEU A 160 25.27 10.93 12.38
N LEU A 161 24.93 10.54 11.15
CA LEU A 161 24.75 11.43 10.00
C LEU A 161 23.29 11.41 9.55
N VAL A 162 22.62 12.56 9.53
CA VAL A 162 21.25 12.70 9.03
C VAL A 162 21.25 13.52 7.74
N ALA A 163 20.88 12.88 6.64
CA ALA A 163 20.77 13.48 5.32
C ALA A 163 19.42 14.20 5.15
N CYS A 164 19.48 15.52 5.07
CA CYS A 164 18.37 16.43 4.82
C CYS A 164 18.62 17.27 3.55
N ASP A 165 19.46 16.79 2.64
CA ASP A 165 20.03 17.51 1.49
C ASP A 165 19.11 17.54 0.24
N GLY A 166 17.83 17.21 0.44
CA GLY A 166 16.77 17.41 -0.53
C GLY A 166 16.69 16.31 -1.60
N ILE A 167 15.87 16.56 -2.63
CA ILE A 167 15.57 15.56 -3.66
C ILE A 167 16.82 15.07 -4.40
N HIS A 168 17.82 15.94 -4.62
CA HIS A 168 19.08 15.63 -5.30
C HIS A 168 20.18 15.11 -4.36
N SER A 169 19.77 14.40 -3.30
CA SER A 169 20.64 13.99 -2.20
C SER A 169 21.90 13.26 -2.67
N LYS A 170 23.07 13.80 -2.32
CA LYS A 170 24.36 13.15 -2.57
C LYS A 170 24.62 12.10 -1.51
N ILE A 171 24.21 12.36 -0.27
CA ILE A 171 24.35 11.40 0.83
C ILE A 171 23.51 10.14 0.58
N ARG A 172 22.30 10.27 0.02
CA ARG A 172 21.50 9.13 -0.42
C ARG A 172 22.26 8.27 -1.41
N ASN A 173 22.90 8.87 -2.41
CA ASN A 173 23.66 8.11 -3.40
C ASN A 173 24.91 7.45 -2.81
N CYS A 174 25.58 8.12 -1.86
CA CYS A 174 26.66 7.49 -1.08
C CYS A 174 26.15 6.30 -0.26
N LEU A 175 25.00 6.44 0.41
CA LEU A 175 24.38 5.35 1.17
C LEU A 175 24.00 4.18 0.26
N MET A 176 23.40 4.45 -0.91
CA MET A 176 23.10 3.39 -1.87
C MET A 176 24.37 2.67 -2.33
N SER A 177 25.44 3.43 -2.61
CA SER A 177 26.74 2.86 -2.98
C SER A 177 27.37 2.04 -1.84
N GLU A 178 27.26 2.49 -0.59
CA GLU A 178 27.73 1.74 0.60
C GLU A 178 26.99 0.41 0.73
N LEU A 179 25.70 0.39 0.40
CA LEU A 179 24.83 -0.79 0.49
C LEU A 179 24.83 -1.65 -0.78
N GLU A 180 25.69 -1.36 -1.75
CA GLU A 180 25.75 -2.04 -3.05
C GLU A 180 24.42 -2.03 -3.82
N LEU A 181 23.64 -0.96 -3.65
CA LEU A 181 22.34 -0.75 -4.30
C LEU A 181 22.44 0.25 -5.46
N PRO A 182 21.56 0.15 -6.47
CA PRO A 182 21.50 1.14 -7.54
C PRO A 182 21.12 2.53 -6.99
N PRO A 183 21.53 3.62 -7.66
CA PRO A 183 21.13 4.96 -7.26
C PRO A 183 19.61 5.11 -7.33
N VAL A 184 19.04 5.82 -6.36
CA VAL A 184 17.60 6.09 -6.31
C VAL A 184 17.24 7.07 -7.42
N LEU A 185 16.34 6.65 -8.32
CA LEU A 185 15.92 7.45 -9.46
C LEU A 185 14.94 8.54 -9.03
N GLU A 186 15.22 9.75 -9.49
CA GLU A 186 14.29 10.87 -9.47
C GLU A 186 13.49 10.85 -10.76
N THR A 187 12.16 10.99 -10.66
CA THR A 187 11.32 11.06 -11.84
C THR A 187 10.84 12.46 -12.06
N ASP A 188 11.00 12.94 -13.29
CA ASP A 188 10.27 14.09 -13.79
C ASP A 188 8.77 13.73 -13.78
N LEU A 189 7.99 14.44 -12.98
CA LEU A 189 6.53 14.29 -13.01
C LEU A 189 5.93 14.79 -14.33
N GLY A 190 6.76 15.38 -15.19
CA GLY A 190 6.37 15.99 -16.43
C GLY A 190 5.64 17.31 -16.18
N TYR A 191 5.99 18.05 -15.12
CA TYR A 191 5.44 19.39 -14.86
C TYR A 191 6.52 20.45 -14.67
N THR A 192 6.38 21.55 -15.42
CA THR A 192 7.04 22.82 -15.17
C THR A 192 6.15 23.67 -14.27
N TYR A 193 6.69 24.10 -13.13
CA TYR A 193 6.01 24.86 -12.10
C TYR A 193 6.52 26.30 -12.05
N PHE A 194 5.61 27.25 -12.23
CA PHE A 194 5.86 28.67 -12.03
C PHE A 194 5.18 29.10 -10.75
N ARG A 195 5.86 29.83 -9.87
CA ARG A 195 5.28 30.25 -8.59
C ARG A 195 5.82 31.59 -8.12
N ALA A 196 5.01 32.31 -7.36
CA ALA A 196 5.43 33.60 -6.80
C ALA A 196 4.62 33.99 -5.57
N ASN A 197 5.23 34.86 -4.77
CA ASN A 197 4.51 35.69 -3.80
C ASN A 197 4.26 37.06 -4.45
N THR A 198 3.06 37.59 -4.28
CA THR A 198 2.65 38.89 -4.81
C THR A 198 2.14 39.76 -3.67
N GLN A 199 2.61 41.00 -3.63
CA GLN A 199 2.09 42.02 -2.74
C GLN A 199 0.85 42.65 -3.38
N LEU A 200 -0.29 42.53 -2.72
CA LEU A 200 -1.57 43.00 -3.22
C LEU A 200 -1.90 44.42 -2.68
N PRO A 201 -2.76 45.18 -3.36
CA PRO A 201 -3.15 46.53 -2.93
C PRO A 201 -3.80 46.55 -1.54
N ALA A 202 -3.37 47.48 -0.68
CA ALA A 202 -3.76 47.51 0.73
C ALA A 202 -5.23 47.87 0.98
N ASP A 203 -5.89 48.54 0.04
CA ASP A 203 -7.28 49.00 0.08
C ASP A 203 -8.32 47.90 -0.25
N THR A 204 -7.86 46.69 -0.60
CA THR A 204 -8.72 45.58 -1.07
C THR A 204 -8.69 44.34 -0.18
N GLN A 205 -8.20 44.46 1.07
CA GLN A 205 -7.94 43.33 1.99
C GLN A 205 -9.09 42.32 2.15
N HIS A 206 -10.36 42.76 2.12
CA HIS A 206 -11.48 41.83 2.28
C HIS A 206 -11.74 40.95 1.05
N LYS A 207 -11.37 41.41 -0.16
CA LYS A 207 -11.68 40.72 -1.41
C LYS A 207 -10.72 39.55 -1.64
N TRP A 208 -9.42 39.84 -1.67
CA TRP A 208 -8.37 38.88 -2.03
C TRP A 208 -8.12 37.76 -1.02
N TRP A 209 -8.45 37.99 0.25
CA TRP A 209 -8.23 37.03 1.33
C TRP A 209 -9.42 36.11 1.60
N SER A 210 -10.55 36.35 0.92
CA SER A 210 -11.77 35.55 1.10
C SER A 210 -11.77 34.20 0.39
N GLN A 211 -10.76 33.92 -0.46
CA GLN A 211 -10.74 32.75 -1.35
C GLN A 211 -9.37 32.06 -1.33
N ALA A 212 -9.38 30.72 -1.34
CA ALA A 212 -8.25 29.89 -1.73
C ALA A 212 -8.76 28.91 -2.79
N PHE A 213 -8.06 28.79 -3.92
CA PHE A 213 -8.58 27.97 -5.02
C PHE A 213 -7.50 27.42 -5.95
N GLU A 214 -7.89 26.40 -6.71
CA GLU A 214 -7.15 25.91 -7.87
C GLU A 214 -8.07 25.84 -9.09
N THR A 215 -7.64 26.45 -10.19
CA THR A 215 -8.38 26.51 -11.45
C THR A 215 -7.74 25.60 -12.48
N TRP A 216 -8.55 24.74 -13.10
CA TRP A 216 -8.12 23.78 -14.12
C TRP A 216 -8.72 24.12 -15.48
N GLY A 217 -7.87 24.16 -16.51
CA GLY A 217 -8.35 24.45 -17.86
C GLY A 217 -7.25 24.41 -18.90
N ASN A 218 -7.63 24.78 -20.12
CA ASN A 218 -6.69 24.96 -21.21
C ASN A 218 -6.37 26.46 -21.34
N GLY A 219 -5.09 26.80 -21.43
CA GLY A 219 -4.61 28.07 -21.93
C GLY A 219 -4.41 27.98 -23.44
N THR A 220 -5.08 28.86 -24.18
CA THR A 220 -5.05 28.88 -25.66
C THR A 220 -4.34 30.15 -26.09
N SER A 221 -3.18 30.03 -26.74
CA SER A 221 -2.50 31.18 -27.33
C SER A 221 -2.24 30.95 -28.81
N LYS A 222 -2.55 31.94 -29.65
CA LYS A 222 -2.17 31.93 -31.07
C LYS A 222 -0.65 31.92 -31.24
N LYS A 223 0.09 32.52 -30.30
CA LYS A 223 1.55 32.63 -30.34
C LYS A 223 2.24 31.41 -29.75
N TYR A 224 1.69 30.84 -28.68
CA TYR A 224 2.37 29.79 -27.90
C TYR A 224 1.69 28.42 -27.93
N GLY A 225 0.57 28.27 -28.65
CA GLY A 225 -0.18 27.03 -28.74
C GLY A 225 -1.10 26.80 -27.54
N ASN A 226 -1.62 25.58 -27.44
CA ASN A 226 -2.61 25.19 -26.43
C ASN A 226 -1.95 24.33 -25.35
N HIS A 227 -2.10 24.73 -24.09
CA HIS A 227 -1.51 24.06 -22.94
C HIS A 227 -2.57 23.78 -21.89
N GLU A 228 -2.54 22.59 -21.29
CA GLU A 228 -3.35 22.34 -20.08
C GLU A 228 -2.61 22.90 -18.87
N ILE A 229 -3.29 23.75 -18.10
CA ILE A 229 -2.69 24.49 -16.99
C ILE A 229 -3.53 24.31 -15.72
N ARG A 230 -2.83 24.32 -14.59
CA ARG A 230 -3.42 24.42 -13.25
C ARG A 230 -2.93 25.68 -12.59
N PHE A 231 -3.84 26.57 -12.20
CA PHE A 231 -3.53 27.81 -11.53
C PHE A 231 -3.97 27.73 -10.07
N GLY A 232 -3.05 27.81 -9.10
CA GLY A 232 -3.39 27.85 -7.68
C GLY A 232 -3.22 29.24 -7.09
N TYR A 233 -4.09 29.61 -6.16
CA TYR A 233 -4.06 30.86 -5.41
C TYR A 233 -4.34 30.61 -3.93
N VAL A 234 -3.46 31.11 -3.06
CA VAL A 234 -3.55 30.97 -1.60
C VAL A 234 -3.16 32.30 -0.94
N PRO A 235 -4.02 32.89 -0.10
CA PRO A 235 -3.66 34.11 0.63
C PRO A 235 -2.59 33.83 1.71
N LEU A 236 -1.67 34.76 1.88
CA LEU A 236 -0.68 34.79 2.98
C LEU A 236 -1.05 35.92 3.96
N LYS A 237 -0.21 36.23 4.95
CA LYS A 237 -0.46 37.41 5.81
C LYS A 237 -0.57 38.67 4.94
N PRO A 238 -1.63 39.50 5.09
CA PRO A 238 -1.75 40.74 4.36
C PRO A 238 -0.50 41.62 4.47
N PRO A 239 -0.05 42.26 3.36
CA PRO A 239 -0.70 42.33 2.04
C PRO A 239 -0.29 41.23 1.04
N ASN A 240 0.25 40.09 1.46
CA ASN A 240 0.83 39.11 0.53
C ASN A 240 -0.14 37.96 0.14
N ALA A 241 0.02 37.45 -1.08
CA ALA A 241 -0.60 36.21 -1.56
C ALA A 241 0.40 35.34 -2.33
N PHE A 242 0.15 34.04 -2.37
CA PHE A 242 0.92 33.07 -3.12
C PHE A 242 0.10 32.52 -4.29
N TRP A 243 0.73 32.38 -5.46
CA TRP A 243 0.11 31.71 -6.58
C TRP A 243 1.12 30.83 -7.35
N PHE A 244 0.57 29.89 -8.11
CA PHE A 244 1.35 29.05 -9.02
C PHE A 244 0.63 28.73 -10.32
N ILE A 245 1.40 28.43 -11.36
CA ILE A 245 0.94 27.82 -12.61
C ILE A 245 1.74 26.54 -12.82
N ALA A 246 1.06 25.40 -12.91
CA ALA A 246 1.64 24.13 -13.32
C ALA A 246 1.26 23.81 -14.76
N VAL A 247 2.26 23.60 -15.61
CA VAL A 247 2.09 23.23 -17.03
C VAL A 247 2.85 21.94 -17.29
N LYS A 248 2.36 21.09 -18.19
CA LYS A 248 3.08 19.87 -18.56
C LYS A 248 4.43 20.22 -19.21
N THR A 249 5.51 19.60 -18.74
CA THR A 249 6.86 19.69 -19.31
C THR A 249 6.85 19.21 -20.75
N GLN A 250 7.52 19.95 -21.64
CA GLN A 250 7.60 19.63 -23.07
C GLN A 250 9.05 19.68 -23.51
N LYS A 251 9.55 18.55 -24.03
CA LYS A 251 10.86 18.49 -24.66
C LYS A 251 10.87 19.45 -25.85
N ASP A 252 11.93 20.24 -25.96
CA ASP A 252 12.18 21.18 -27.06
C ASP A 252 11.24 22.41 -27.10
N HIS A 253 10.46 22.67 -26.05
CA HIS A 253 9.67 23.89 -25.92
C HIS A 253 10.46 25.00 -25.21
N LYS A 254 10.51 26.21 -25.79
CA LYS A 254 11.31 27.36 -25.29
C LYS A 254 11.11 27.65 -23.79
N TYR A 255 9.87 27.57 -23.29
CA TYR A 255 9.54 27.91 -21.90
C TYR A 255 9.32 26.70 -20.97
N LEU A 256 9.18 25.50 -21.54
CA LEU A 256 8.71 24.30 -20.82
C LEU A 256 9.68 23.11 -20.94
N SER A 257 10.85 23.31 -21.56
CA SER A 257 11.92 22.31 -21.58
C SER A 257 12.58 22.20 -20.20
N PRO A 258 12.87 20.99 -19.69
CA PRO A 258 13.45 20.79 -18.35
C PRO A 258 14.67 21.67 -18.07
N ILE A 259 14.74 22.23 -16.85
CA ILE A 259 15.87 22.98 -16.30
C ILE A 259 16.39 22.33 -15.02
N ASN A 260 17.65 22.60 -14.70
CA ASN A 260 18.22 22.20 -13.42
C ASN A 260 17.96 23.28 -12.36
N GLY A 261 17.37 22.87 -11.24
CA GLY A 261 17.17 23.72 -10.06
C GLY A 261 16.05 24.76 -10.22
N VAL A 262 16.23 25.91 -9.56
CA VAL A 262 15.24 27.00 -9.56
C VAL A 262 15.79 28.20 -10.32
N GLN A 263 14.99 28.79 -11.20
CA GLN A 263 15.36 29.98 -11.99
C GLN A 263 14.35 31.11 -11.79
N VAL A 264 14.84 32.35 -11.82
CA VAL A 264 13.97 33.54 -11.92
C VAL A 264 13.56 33.70 -13.37
N VAL A 265 12.27 33.87 -13.63
CA VAL A 265 11.78 34.05 -15.00
C VAL A 265 12.12 35.44 -15.54
N ASN A 266 12.30 35.54 -16.85
CA ASN A 266 12.44 36.82 -17.55
C ASN A 266 11.07 37.36 -18.02
N GLU A 267 11.03 38.61 -18.48
CA GLU A 267 9.81 39.26 -18.97
C GLU A 267 9.14 38.52 -20.15
N ASP A 268 9.93 37.93 -21.05
CA ASP A 268 9.38 37.14 -22.17
C ASP A 268 8.62 35.89 -21.68
N THR A 269 9.11 35.23 -20.63
CA THR A 269 8.41 34.10 -19.99
C THR A 269 7.20 34.57 -19.19
N LYS A 270 7.28 35.74 -18.54
CA LYS A 270 6.15 36.35 -17.85
C LYS A 270 5.00 36.65 -18.83
N GLU A 271 5.31 37.14 -20.03
CA GLU A 271 4.32 37.35 -21.09
C GLU A 271 3.73 36.02 -21.61
N PHE A 272 4.54 34.97 -21.72
CA PHE A 272 4.02 33.61 -21.99
C PHE A 272 2.98 33.18 -20.95
N LEU A 273 3.23 33.37 -19.65
CA LEU A 273 2.28 33.01 -18.60
C LEU A 273 0.98 33.81 -18.66
N LYS A 274 1.04 35.11 -18.98
CA LYS A 274 -0.15 35.96 -19.16
C LYS A 274 -1.01 35.46 -20.32
N GLU A 275 -0.39 35.16 -21.45
CA GLU A 275 -1.08 34.62 -22.63
C GLU A 275 -1.78 33.27 -22.36
N LEU A 276 -1.26 32.44 -21.44
CA LEU A 276 -1.91 31.19 -21.06
C LEU A 276 -3.24 31.39 -20.32
N VAL A 277 -3.40 32.48 -19.56
CA VAL A 277 -4.60 32.74 -18.74
C VAL A 277 -5.53 33.79 -19.36
N LYS A 278 -5.17 34.37 -20.50
CA LYS A 278 -5.87 35.50 -21.13
C LYS A 278 -7.36 35.28 -21.38
N GLU A 279 -7.74 34.08 -21.79
CA GLU A 279 -9.14 33.72 -22.09
C GLU A 279 -9.91 33.24 -20.85
N TRP A 280 -9.26 33.16 -19.68
CA TRP A 280 -9.88 32.69 -18.44
C TRP A 280 -10.67 33.81 -17.78
N LYS A 281 -11.86 33.48 -17.26
CA LYS A 281 -12.69 34.47 -16.57
C LYS A 281 -12.14 34.74 -15.16
N PRO A 282 -12.15 35.99 -14.69
CA PRO A 282 -11.70 36.33 -13.34
C PRO A 282 -12.56 35.62 -12.30
N ILE A 283 -11.96 35.32 -11.15
CA ILE A 283 -12.67 34.75 -10.01
C ILE A 283 -13.48 35.83 -9.33
N ARG A 284 -14.75 35.52 -9.05
CA ARG A 284 -15.71 36.44 -8.44
C ARG A 284 -16.27 35.90 -7.14
N THR A 285 -16.68 36.80 -6.24
CA THR A 285 -17.52 36.48 -5.08
C THR A 285 -18.93 36.07 -5.52
N ASP A 286 -19.73 35.55 -4.59
CA ASP A 286 -21.16 35.30 -4.82
C ASP A 286 -21.95 36.59 -5.13
N SER A 287 -21.45 37.75 -4.66
CA SER A 287 -21.99 39.08 -5.00
C SER A 287 -21.52 39.63 -6.36
N GLY A 288 -20.67 38.89 -7.08
CA GLY A 288 -20.21 39.24 -8.43
C GLY A 288 -18.97 40.15 -8.48
N GLU A 289 -18.41 40.53 -7.34
CA GLU A 289 -17.17 41.33 -7.27
C GLU A 289 -15.96 40.50 -7.73
N ILE A 290 -15.04 41.11 -8.48
CA ILE A 290 -13.79 40.46 -8.88
C ILE A 290 -12.88 40.33 -7.66
N VAL A 291 -12.42 39.10 -7.41
CA VAL A 291 -11.52 38.75 -6.31
C VAL A 291 -10.10 38.53 -6.82
N VAL A 292 -9.96 37.78 -7.92
CA VAL A 292 -8.67 37.56 -8.59
C VAL A 292 -8.87 37.68 -10.10
N ASP A 293 -8.17 38.63 -10.70
CA ASP A 293 -7.88 38.65 -12.13
C ASP A 293 -6.49 38.03 -12.34
N TYR A 294 -6.41 36.97 -13.15
CA TYR A 294 -5.18 36.21 -13.33
C TYR A 294 -4.09 37.03 -14.02
N GLU A 295 -4.45 37.83 -15.02
CA GLU A 295 -3.49 38.60 -15.79
C GLU A 295 -2.96 39.76 -14.95
N GLU A 296 -3.84 40.46 -14.23
CA GLU A 296 -3.46 41.53 -13.30
C GLU A 296 -2.54 41.02 -12.18
N LEU A 297 -2.84 39.84 -11.63
CA LEU A 297 -2.03 39.20 -10.58
C LEU A 297 -0.63 38.84 -11.11
N ILE A 298 -0.52 38.24 -12.29
CA ILE A 298 0.78 37.94 -12.90
C ILE A 298 1.53 39.24 -13.18
N ASN A 299 0.86 40.26 -13.72
CA ASN A 299 1.47 41.53 -14.08
C ASN A 299 2.07 42.26 -12.87
N SER A 300 1.34 42.31 -11.75
CA SER A 300 1.77 42.92 -10.48
C SER A 300 2.86 42.13 -9.74
N THR A 301 3.20 40.92 -10.20
CA THR A 301 4.22 40.09 -9.56
C THR A 301 5.63 40.49 -10.00
N TYR A 302 6.47 40.86 -9.03
CA TYR A 302 7.85 41.28 -9.28
C TYR A 302 8.80 40.12 -9.61
N LYS A 303 8.73 39.02 -8.84
CA LYS A 303 9.65 37.88 -8.96
C LYS A 303 8.87 36.57 -9.07
N ILE A 304 8.94 35.94 -10.25
CA ILE A 304 8.35 34.60 -10.48
C ILE A 304 9.49 33.60 -10.59
N LEU A 305 9.32 32.47 -9.90
CA LEU A 305 10.27 31.37 -9.90
C LEU A 305 9.76 30.23 -10.76
N ARG A 306 10.68 29.56 -11.45
CA ARG A 306 10.44 28.36 -12.24
C ARG A 306 11.20 27.17 -11.66
N THR A 307 10.53 26.04 -11.55
CA THR A 307 11.09 24.75 -11.11
C THR A 307 10.36 23.62 -11.84
N ASP A 308 11.09 22.61 -12.31
CA ASP A 308 10.47 21.39 -12.79
C ASP A 308 10.26 20.41 -11.63
N ILE A 309 9.09 19.80 -11.57
CA ILE A 309 8.68 19.00 -10.43
C ILE A 309 9.20 17.58 -10.62
N ALA A 310 10.04 17.14 -9.68
CA ALA A 310 10.44 15.76 -9.57
C ALA A 310 9.94 15.12 -8.27
N LYS A 311 9.88 13.79 -8.26
CA LYS A 311 9.64 12.98 -7.05
C LYS A 311 10.59 11.79 -7.01
N ILE A 312 10.69 11.16 -5.85
CA ILE A 312 11.35 9.85 -5.70
C ILE A 312 10.31 8.76 -5.98
N GLN A 313 10.62 7.82 -6.87
CA GLN A 313 9.81 6.62 -7.08
C GLN A 313 10.22 5.50 -6.12
N GLY A 314 9.22 4.73 -5.66
CA GLY A 314 9.47 3.56 -4.82
C GLY A 314 10.11 3.91 -3.48
N VAL A 315 9.54 4.88 -2.74
CA VAL A 315 10.06 5.31 -1.44
C VAL A 315 10.19 4.18 -0.41
N GLU A 316 9.45 3.09 -0.60
CA GLU A 316 9.53 1.86 0.19
C GLU A 316 10.59 0.85 -0.30
N GLN A 317 11.15 1.05 -1.50
CA GLN A 317 11.95 0.05 -2.22
C GLN A 317 13.46 0.16 -1.94
N PHE A 318 13.91 1.21 -1.25
CA PHE A 318 15.30 1.39 -0.85
C PHE A 318 15.40 1.73 0.64
N PRO A 319 16.49 1.36 1.32
CA PRO A 319 16.66 1.62 2.75
C PRO A 319 16.85 3.10 3.04
N TRP A 320 16.24 3.58 4.13
CA TRP A 320 16.44 4.95 4.61
C TRP A 320 17.58 5.05 5.62
N THR A 321 18.14 3.92 6.04
CA THR A 321 19.17 3.83 7.07
C THR A 321 20.32 2.94 6.62
N SER A 322 21.53 3.18 7.12
CA SER A 322 22.66 2.25 6.98
C SER A 322 22.47 1.01 7.85
N GLN A 323 23.20 -0.07 7.55
CA GLN A 323 23.08 -1.34 8.28
C GLN A 323 23.32 -1.21 9.79
N ASP A 324 24.19 -0.28 10.18
CA ASP A 324 24.54 0.02 11.57
C ASP A 324 23.71 1.18 12.18
N ASN A 325 22.71 1.67 11.45
CA ASN A 325 21.84 2.78 11.85
C ASN A 325 22.57 4.10 12.15
N ARG A 326 23.73 4.35 11.54
CA ARG A 326 24.52 5.58 11.74
C ARG A 326 24.38 6.62 10.62
N VAL A 327 23.76 6.25 9.50
CA VAL A 327 23.39 7.16 8.42
C VAL A 327 21.90 7.07 8.19
N VAL A 328 21.18 8.19 8.18
CA VAL A 328 19.72 8.24 8.09
C VAL A 328 19.27 9.26 7.05
N LEU A 329 18.36 8.87 6.16
CA LEU A 329 17.70 9.75 5.21
C LEU A 329 16.42 10.33 5.80
N MET A 330 16.20 11.63 5.62
CA MET A 330 15.02 12.33 6.14
C MET A 330 14.49 13.41 5.18
N GLY A 331 13.17 13.62 5.19
CA GLY A 331 12.50 14.59 4.31
C GLY A 331 12.68 14.25 2.82
N ASP A 332 12.86 15.27 1.99
CA ASP A 332 12.98 15.10 0.53
C ASP A 332 14.18 14.23 0.10
N ALA A 333 15.20 14.05 0.95
CA ALA A 333 16.27 13.09 0.69
C ALA A 333 15.74 11.64 0.69
N ALA A 334 14.72 11.34 1.50
CA ALA A 334 14.12 10.02 1.62
C ALA A 334 12.85 9.83 0.76
N HIS A 335 12.01 10.85 0.61
CA HIS A 335 10.66 10.64 0.04
C HIS A 335 10.05 11.85 -0.67
N ALA A 336 10.86 12.65 -1.37
CA ALA A 336 10.35 13.80 -2.14
C ALA A 336 9.07 13.45 -2.92
N THR A 337 8.01 14.24 -2.68
CA THR A 337 6.65 13.98 -3.18
C THR A 337 6.17 15.03 -4.18
N ALA A 338 5.16 14.69 -4.96
CA ALA A 338 4.48 15.66 -5.82
C ALA A 338 3.73 16.72 -4.98
N PRO A 339 3.73 18.01 -5.38
CA PRO A 339 3.16 19.10 -4.58
C PRO A 339 1.62 19.16 -4.58
N ASN A 340 0.93 18.21 -5.23
CA ASN A 340 -0.52 18.25 -5.50
C ASN A 340 -1.41 18.30 -4.25
N ILE A 341 -0.89 17.98 -3.07
CA ILE A 341 -1.61 18.05 -1.78
C ILE A 341 -0.91 18.92 -0.74
N ALA A 342 0.16 19.63 -1.13
CA ALA A 342 0.93 20.51 -0.26
C ALA A 342 1.40 19.87 1.07
N GLN A 343 1.75 18.57 1.06
CA GLN A 343 2.19 17.82 2.26
C GLN A 343 3.71 17.62 2.37
N GLY A 344 4.51 17.96 1.35
CA GLY A 344 5.95 17.66 1.34
C GLY A 344 6.70 18.21 2.57
N ALA A 345 6.57 19.50 2.86
CA ALA A 345 7.17 20.09 4.05
C ALA A 345 6.53 19.60 5.36
N GLY A 346 5.24 19.25 5.33
CA GLY A 346 4.55 18.69 6.48
C GLY A 346 5.15 17.34 6.88
N LEU A 347 5.41 16.48 5.90
CA LEU A 347 6.10 15.21 6.11
C LEU A 347 7.50 15.39 6.68
N CYS A 348 8.29 16.33 6.16
CA CYS A 348 9.63 16.63 6.71
C CYS A 348 9.58 16.99 8.21
N ILE A 349 8.58 17.76 8.63
CA ILE A 349 8.38 18.15 10.03
C ILE A 349 7.93 16.94 10.88
N GLU A 350 7.03 16.11 10.35
CA GLU A 350 6.60 14.86 11.01
C GLU A 350 7.77 13.88 11.18
N ASP A 351 8.64 13.74 10.17
CA ASP A 351 9.81 12.86 10.23
C ASP A 351 10.80 13.32 11.29
N ALA A 352 11.06 14.62 11.37
CA ALA A 352 11.92 15.20 12.39
C ALA A 352 11.42 14.88 13.80
N ALA A 353 10.10 14.95 14.03
CA ALA A 353 9.49 14.57 15.31
C ALA A 353 9.59 13.07 15.60
N CYS A 354 9.31 12.23 14.59
CA CYS A 354 9.44 10.78 14.72
C CYS A 354 10.88 10.40 15.05
N LEU A 355 11.85 10.86 14.26
CA LEU A 355 13.27 10.56 14.44
C LEU A 355 13.78 11.09 15.78
N ALA A 356 13.46 12.34 16.15
CA ALA A 356 13.83 12.89 17.46
C ALA A 356 13.28 12.04 18.61
N SER A 357 12.03 11.54 18.50
CA SER A 357 11.45 10.64 19.50
C SER A 357 12.19 9.31 19.61
N LYS A 358 12.72 8.77 18.51
CA LYS A 358 13.49 7.51 18.51
C LYS A 358 14.91 7.70 19.03
N LEU A 359 15.53 8.84 18.72
CA LEU A 359 16.86 9.20 19.19
C LEU A 359 16.90 9.48 20.70
N ASN A 360 15.75 9.76 21.29
CA ASN A 360 15.59 10.09 22.70
C ASN A 360 15.61 8.87 23.66
N ARG A 361 16.15 7.74 23.21
CA ARG A 361 16.26 6.49 24.00
C ARG A 361 17.73 6.14 24.25
N VAL A 362 18.00 5.34 25.29
CA VAL A 362 19.37 4.90 25.63
C VAL A 362 19.98 4.04 24.50
N ASP A 363 19.14 3.31 23.77
CA ASP A 363 19.42 2.45 22.62
C ASP A 363 19.15 3.16 21.28
N TYR A 364 19.46 4.46 21.16
CA TYR A 364 19.06 5.31 20.01
C TYR A 364 19.36 4.73 18.62
N LEU A 365 20.42 3.92 18.45
CA LEU A 365 20.74 3.25 17.18
C LEU A 365 19.69 2.21 16.79
N GLU A 366 19.13 1.47 17.74
CA GLU A 366 18.04 0.50 17.47
C GLU A 366 16.76 1.25 17.10
N GLY A 367 16.47 2.37 17.78
CA GLY A 367 15.31 3.22 17.51
C GLY A 367 15.26 3.81 16.09
N ILE A 368 16.41 4.01 15.44
CA ILE A 368 16.48 4.51 14.07
C ILE A 368 15.85 3.54 13.05
N SER A 369 15.96 2.23 13.29
CA SER A 369 15.29 1.23 12.44
C SER A 369 13.76 1.31 12.56
N GLU A 370 13.24 1.65 13.75
CA GLU A 370 11.81 1.88 13.97
C GLU A 370 11.31 3.14 13.23
N TYR A 371 12.12 4.19 13.15
CA TYR A 371 11.78 5.40 12.38
C TYR A 371 11.49 5.06 10.92
N GLU A 372 12.33 4.24 10.30
CA GLU A 372 12.13 3.82 8.92
C GLU A 372 10.83 3.01 8.75
N GLN A 373 10.55 2.07 9.66
CA GLN A 373 9.34 1.25 9.66
C GLN A 373 8.06 2.08 9.81
N GLU A 374 8.10 3.14 10.61
CA GLU A 374 6.95 4.02 10.87
C GLU A 374 6.72 5.01 9.72
N ARG A 375 7.78 5.60 9.17
CA ARG A 375 7.68 6.72 8.23
C ARG A 375 7.54 6.31 6.77
N LYS A 376 8.09 5.17 6.35
CA LYS A 376 7.92 4.66 4.97
C LYS A 376 6.45 4.46 4.57
N PRO A 377 5.59 3.76 5.35
CA PRO A 377 4.18 3.59 5.01
C PRO A 377 3.42 4.93 4.94
N ARG A 378 3.75 5.87 5.84
CA ARG A 378 3.17 7.21 5.85
C ARG A 378 3.52 7.98 4.57
N ALA A 379 4.80 8.03 4.21
CA ALA A 379 5.26 8.71 2.99
C ALA A 379 4.65 8.09 1.73
N LYS A 380 4.58 6.75 1.65
CA LYS A 380 3.92 6.04 0.55
C LYS A 380 2.44 6.40 0.42
N THR A 381 1.71 6.48 1.54
CA THR A 381 0.30 6.89 1.54
C THR A 381 0.13 8.31 0.97
N VAL A 382 0.97 9.26 1.39
CA VAL A 382 0.94 10.64 0.87
C VAL A 382 1.22 10.66 -0.64
N GLN A 383 2.24 9.92 -1.11
CA GLN A 383 2.54 9.83 -2.54
C GLN A 383 1.36 9.24 -3.34
N ASN A 384 0.76 8.15 -2.87
CA ASN A 384 -0.37 7.52 -3.56
C ASN A 384 -1.57 8.47 -3.69
N VAL A 385 -1.86 9.25 -2.66
CA VAL A 385 -2.93 10.26 -2.69
C VAL A 385 -2.57 11.39 -3.66
N ALA A 386 -1.32 11.88 -3.62
CA ALA A 386 -0.84 12.93 -4.51
C ALA A 386 -0.88 12.51 -5.99
N ASP A 387 -0.55 11.25 -6.28
CA ASP A 387 -0.60 10.66 -7.62
C ASP A 387 -2.03 10.43 -8.09
N LEU A 388 -2.92 9.97 -7.21
CA LEU A 388 -4.34 9.84 -7.52
C LEU A 388 -4.95 11.19 -7.92
N ILE A 389 -4.70 12.23 -7.14
CA ILE A 389 -5.19 13.59 -7.43
C ILE A 389 -4.60 14.12 -8.74
N ALA A 390 -3.32 13.86 -9.02
CA ALA A 390 -2.72 14.18 -10.30
C ALA A 390 -3.46 13.50 -11.46
N SER A 391 -3.66 12.19 -11.38
CA SER A 391 -4.31 11.40 -12.42
C SER A 391 -5.75 11.84 -12.71
N VAL A 392 -6.51 12.21 -11.68
CA VAL A 392 -7.89 12.71 -11.80
C VAL A 392 -7.93 14.13 -12.38
N GLY A 393 -7.00 15.00 -11.97
CA GLY A 393 -6.89 16.37 -12.48
C GLY A 393 -6.55 16.42 -13.98
N GLN A 394 -5.85 15.42 -14.50
CA GLN A 394 -5.14 15.47 -15.78
C GLN A 394 -5.71 14.54 -16.86
N VAL A 395 -6.98 14.14 -16.73
CA VAL A 395 -7.68 13.29 -17.70
C VAL A 395 -7.71 13.96 -19.08
N GLN A 396 -6.95 13.38 -20.03
CA GLN A 396 -6.75 13.93 -21.39
C GLN A 396 -7.88 13.60 -22.36
N ASN A 397 -8.54 12.44 -22.17
CA ASN A 397 -9.58 12.00 -23.08
C ASN A 397 -10.81 12.92 -22.94
N PRO A 398 -11.27 13.60 -24.02
CA PRO A 398 -12.38 14.55 -23.94
C PRO A 398 -13.68 13.94 -23.38
N LEU A 399 -13.95 12.66 -23.69
CA LEU A 399 -15.10 11.91 -23.18
C LEU A 399 -14.95 11.63 -21.67
N LEU A 400 -13.77 11.16 -21.23
CA LEU A 400 -13.51 10.94 -19.79
C LEU A 400 -13.47 12.25 -18.99
N LYS A 401 -13.01 13.36 -19.60
CA LYS A 401 -13.02 14.70 -19.01
C LYS A 401 -14.45 15.23 -18.86
N MET A 402 -15.30 15.00 -19.87
CA MET A 402 -16.72 15.32 -19.82
C MET A 402 -17.44 14.47 -18.76
N ILE A 403 -17.15 13.17 -18.68
CA ILE A 403 -17.69 12.27 -17.64
C ILE A 403 -17.22 12.70 -16.26
N ARG A 404 -15.92 12.93 -16.05
CA ARG A 404 -15.36 13.43 -14.78
C ARG A 404 -16.03 14.74 -14.36
N ASN A 405 -16.04 15.74 -15.24
CA ASN A 405 -16.65 17.04 -14.96
C ASN A 405 -18.16 16.92 -14.71
N GLY A 406 -18.84 16.04 -15.45
CA GLY A 406 -20.26 15.73 -15.29
C GLY A 406 -20.56 15.06 -13.95
N VAL A 407 -19.77 14.06 -13.55
CA VAL A 407 -19.87 13.36 -12.26
C VAL A 407 -19.56 14.30 -11.09
N MET A 408 -18.51 15.12 -11.19
CA MET A 408 -18.18 16.11 -10.16
C MET A 408 -19.28 17.16 -10.01
N ARG A 409 -19.83 17.65 -11.13
CA ARG A 409 -20.97 18.59 -11.12
C ARG A 409 -22.24 17.95 -10.58
N ALA A 410 -22.60 16.76 -11.03
CA ALA A 410 -23.78 16.03 -10.55
C ALA A 410 -23.67 15.72 -9.05
N ALA A 411 -22.50 15.28 -8.58
CA ALA A 411 -22.23 15.10 -7.15
C ALA A 411 -22.39 16.42 -6.36
N SER A 412 -21.92 17.54 -6.92
CA SER A 412 -22.04 18.87 -6.30
C SER A 412 -23.47 19.42 -6.25
N SER A 413 -24.34 19.02 -7.19
CA SER A 413 -25.73 19.49 -7.26
C SER A 413 -26.72 18.56 -6.55
N ILE A 414 -26.45 17.25 -6.50
CA ILE A 414 -27.38 16.24 -5.97
C ILE A 414 -27.08 15.91 -4.50
N PHE A 415 -25.80 15.86 -4.09
CA PHE A 415 -25.40 15.56 -2.70
C PHE A 415 -24.24 16.46 -2.21
N PRO A 416 -24.49 17.78 -2.02
CA PRO A 416 -23.43 18.75 -1.67
C PRO A 416 -22.72 18.41 -0.35
N SER A 417 -23.46 17.92 0.65
CA SER A 417 -22.91 17.52 1.95
C SER A 417 -21.98 16.29 1.86
N LEU A 418 -22.31 15.34 0.98
CA LEU A 418 -21.53 14.13 0.76
C LEU A 418 -20.20 14.45 0.04
N GLN A 419 -20.24 15.29 -1.00
CA GLN A 419 -19.02 15.71 -1.70
C GLN A 419 -18.06 16.46 -0.77
N ARG A 420 -18.59 17.38 0.06
CA ARG A 420 -17.78 18.14 1.03
C ARG A 420 -17.16 17.22 2.08
N SER A 421 -17.92 16.23 2.56
CA SER A 421 -17.43 15.22 3.51
C SER A 421 -16.36 14.31 2.90
N ILE A 422 -16.51 13.93 1.62
CA ILE A 422 -15.49 13.14 0.89
C ILE A 422 -14.21 13.95 0.69
N PHE A 423 -14.31 15.22 0.31
CA PHE A 423 -13.15 16.10 0.15
C PHE A 423 -12.37 16.24 1.47
N GLU A 424 -13.07 16.53 2.56
CA GLU A 424 -12.48 16.67 3.89
C GLU A 424 -11.92 15.35 4.42
N TYR A 425 -12.53 14.23 4.06
CA TYR A 425 -12.00 12.90 4.33
C TYR A 425 -10.64 12.71 3.65
N PHE A 426 -10.51 13.05 2.36
CA PHE A 426 -9.23 12.94 1.64
C PHE A 426 -8.16 13.85 2.25
N VAL A 427 -8.55 15.04 2.72
CA VAL A 427 -7.67 15.94 3.48
C VAL A 427 -7.24 15.29 4.80
N SER A 428 -8.19 14.77 5.58
CA SER A 428 -7.91 14.09 6.86
C SER A 428 -6.98 12.88 6.69
N PHE A 429 -7.18 12.09 5.62
CA PHE A 429 -6.34 10.94 5.25
C PHE A 429 -4.94 11.33 4.79
N SER A 430 -4.81 12.37 3.95
CA SER A 430 -3.50 12.86 3.52
C SER A 430 -2.68 13.42 4.70
N LEU A 431 -3.34 13.83 5.77
CA LEU A 431 -2.75 14.25 7.04
C LEU A 431 -2.48 13.11 8.03
N GLY A 432 -2.68 11.85 7.64
CA GLY A 432 -2.46 10.68 8.51
C GLY A 432 -3.49 10.57 9.64
N GLY A 433 -4.69 11.12 9.45
CA GLY A 433 -5.78 11.00 10.40
C GLY A 433 -6.30 9.57 10.55
N SER A 434 -7.02 9.35 11.65
CA SER A 434 -7.66 8.08 12.02
C SER A 434 -9.11 8.31 12.48
N THR A 435 -9.81 7.22 12.81
CA THR A 435 -11.24 7.22 13.15
C THR A 435 -11.57 8.01 14.39
N LYS A 436 -10.53 8.34 15.18
CA LYS A 436 -10.59 9.10 16.43
C LYS A 436 -9.89 10.45 16.34
N LEU A 437 -9.08 10.68 15.30
CA LEU A 437 -8.25 11.86 15.17
C LEU A 437 -8.31 12.38 13.75
N ARG A 438 -8.64 13.66 13.58
CA ARG A 438 -8.75 14.27 12.25
C ARG A 438 -7.43 14.28 11.47
N TYR A 439 -6.30 14.06 12.10
CA TYR A 439 -4.99 14.08 11.48
C TYR A 439 -3.97 13.42 12.41
N TRP A 440 -2.82 13.02 11.85
CA TRP A 440 -1.71 12.42 12.60
C TRP A 440 -1.34 13.32 13.77
N GLN A 441 -1.19 12.71 14.94
CA GLN A 441 -0.71 13.41 16.13
C GLN A 441 0.75 13.06 16.28
N ALA A 442 1.57 14.08 16.54
CA ALA A 442 2.95 13.85 16.90
C ALA A 442 3.02 12.82 18.04
N PRO A 443 3.96 11.86 18.01
CA PRO A 443 4.19 11.00 19.15
C PRO A 443 4.36 11.89 20.38
N ARG A 444 3.87 11.42 21.54
CA ARG A 444 4.14 12.14 22.79
C ARG A 444 5.65 12.18 22.91
N LEU A 445 6.22 13.36 22.73
CA LEU A 445 7.55 13.71 23.18
C LEU A 445 7.48 13.79 24.71
N SER A 446 7.10 12.70 25.39
CA SER A 446 6.97 12.65 26.84
C SER A 446 8.32 12.33 27.45
N ILE A 447 8.75 13.26 28.29
CA ILE A 447 9.86 13.22 29.23
C ILE A 447 9.76 12.05 30.25
N THR A 448 8.85 11.08 30.11
CA THR A 448 8.73 9.96 31.07
C THR A 448 8.18 8.69 30.43
N ASP A 449 8.79 7.59 30.89
CA ASP A 449 8.37 6.20 30.98
C ASP A 449 8.79 5.18 29.89
N ASP A 450 9.78 4.38 30.31
CA ASP A 450 10.12 3.03 29.86
C ASP A 450 9.01 2.02 30.20
N ALA A 451 8.67 1.09 29.29
CA ALA A 451 8.31 -0.34 29.55
C ALA A 451 8.05 -1.13 28.23
N PRO A 452 7.84 -2.47 28.21
CA PRO A 452 8.69 -3.44 27.52
C PRO A 452 8.04 -4.07 26.24
N SER A 453 8.89 -4.72 25.46
CA SER A 453 8.74 -5.18 24.07
C SER A 453 7.75 -6.34 23.81
N SER A 454 6.46 -6.10 23.98
CA SER A 454 5.42 -6.69 23.10
C SER A 454 4.13 -5.86 23.13
N VAL A 455 3.48 -5.64 21.97
CA VAL A 455 2.23 -4.88 21.87
C VAL A 455 1.14 -5.55 22.72
N PHE A 456 0.93 -6.87 22.65
CA PHE A 456 -0.05 -7.51 23.54
C PHE A 456 0.27 -7.37 25.03
N GLY A 457 1.54 -7.56 25.42
CA GLY A 457 2.05 -7.45 26.81
C GLY A 457 1.90 -6.06 27.44
N SER A 458 2.15 -5.03 26.65
CA SER A 458 2.03 -3.64 27.07
C SER A 458 0.59 -3.14 27.06
N VAL A 459 -0.30 -3.75 26.25
CA VAL A 459 -1.63 -3.23 25.97
C VAL A 459 -2.75 -3.82 26.85
N PHE A 460 -2.61 -5.06 27.32
CA PHE A 460 -3.43 -5.62 28.39
C PHE A 460 -2.70 -5.54 29.75
N PRO A 461 -2.83 -4.45 30.52
CA PRO A 461 -2.21 -4.36 31.84
C PRO A 461 -2.70 -5.43 32.83
N LYS A 462 -3.75 -6.19 32.47
CA LYS A 462 -4.33 -7.32 33.21
C LYS A 462 -4.21 -8.67 32.47
N LEU A 463 -3.19 -8.85 31.63
CA LEU A 463 -3.00 -10.04 30.79
C LEU A 463 -3.04 -11.38 31.57
N ASN A 464 -2.66 -11.35 32.84
CA ASN A 464 -2.70 -12.51 33.73
C ASN A 464 -4.13 -12.92 34.16
N GLN A 465 -5.14 -12.10 33.88
CA GLN A 465 -6.55 -12.36 34.24
C GLN A 465 -7.35 -13.02 33.10
N LEU A 466 -6.81 -13.05 31.88
CA LEU A 466 -7.39 -13.77 30.75
C LEU A 466 -7.21 -15.28 30.94
N ASP A 467 -8.19 -16.08 30.51
CA ASP A 467 -8.00 -17.53 30.49
C ASP A 467 -6.92 -17.92 29.48
N ASN A 468 -6.12 -18.94 29.84
CA ASN A 468 -4.90 -19.30 29.14
C ASN A 468 -5.14 -19.68 27.66
N HIS A 469 -6.26 -20.32 27.35
CA HIS A 469 -6.61 -20.69 25.98
C HIS A 469 -6.96 -19.45 25.13
N VAL A 470 -7.66 -18.45 25.67
CA VAL A 470 -7.91 -17.18 24.95
C VAL A 470 -6.60 -16.45 24.69
N LYS A 471 -5.69 -16.46 25.68
CA LYS A 471 -4.34 -15.91 25.55
C LYS A 471 -3.55 -16.65 24.45
N GLU A 472 -3.58 -17.98 24.44
CA GLU A 472 -2.93 -18.80 23.41
C GLU A 472 -3.52 -18.54 22.02
N PHE A 473 -4.84 -18.46 21.87
CA PHE A 473 -5.46 -18.12 20.60
C PHE A 473 -5.06 -16.72 20.09
N LYS A 474 -4.95 -15.72 20.96
CA LYS A 474 -4.60 -14.35 20.55
C LYS A 474 -3.09 -14.15 20.33
N THR A 475 -2.24 -15.09 20.75
CA THR A 475 -0.77 -14.93 20.71
C THR A 475 0.00 -16.07 20.03
N SER A 476 -0.63 -17.23 19.78
CA SER A 476 -0.03 -18.35 19.06
C SER A 476 -0.13 -18.16 17.54
N SER A 477 0.62 -18.91 16.75
CA SER A 477 0.56 -18.88 15.27
C SER A 477 -0.51 -19.81 14.66
N ILE A 478 -1.19 -20.64 15.47
CA ILE A 478 -1.99 -21.78 14.99
C ILE A 478 -3.42 -21.36 14.63
N GLY A 479 -4.00 -20.40 15.36
CA GLY A 479 -5.38 -19.95 15.15
C GLY A 479 -6.41 -20.91 15.76
N GLY A 480 -7.52 -21.17 15.04
CA GLY A 480 -8.56 -22.10 15.48
C GLY A 480 -9.74 -22.20 14.52
N SER A 481 -10.76 -22.99 14.88
CA SER A 481 -11.97 -23.19 14.07
C SER A 481 -13.25 -23.21 14.90
N GLY A 482 -14.41 -23.00 14.30
CA GLY A 482 -15.67 -22.96 15.05
C GLY A 482 -16.89 -23.05 14.17
N THR A 483 -18.02 -23.40 14.80
CA THR A 483 -19.32 -23.48 14.14
C THR A 483 -20.33 -22.60 14.86
N GLY A 484 -21.31 -22.10 14.13
CA GLY A 484 -22.36 -21.28 14.70
C GLY A 484 -23.59 -21.21 13.82
N VAL A 485 -24.55 -20.42 14.26
CA VAL A 485 -25.77 -20.11 13.54
C VAL A 485 -25.87 -18.60 13.40
N VAL A 486 -26.21 -18.12 12.20
CA VAL A 486 -26.59 -16.73 11.93
C VAL A 486 -28.06 -16.66 11.55
N THR A 487 -28.78 -15.69 12.09
CA THR A 487 -30.22 -15.45 11.91
C THR A 487 -30.41 -14.02 11.42
N VAL A 488 -31.26 -13.80 10.40
CA VAL A 488 -31.74 -12.44 10.06
C VAL A 488 -33.09 -12.22 10.70
N GLU A 489 -33.16 -11.34 11.70
CA GLU A 489 -34.40 -11.12 12.46
C GLU A 489 -35.45 -10.31 11.67
N LYS A 490 -35.04 -9.51 10.66
CA LYS A 490 -35.95 -8.72 9.80
C LYS A 490 -35.51 -8.68 8.33
N PRO A 491 -36.10 -9.50 7.44
CA PRO A 491 -35.78 -9.49 6.02
C PRO A 491 -36.49 -8.32 5.28
N SER A 492 -35.88 -7.13 5.27
CA SER A 492 -36.33 -5.99 4.44
C SER A 492 -35.64 -5.96 3.07
N SER A 493 -36.17 -5.22 2.08
CA SER A 493 -35.47 -5.01 0.79
C SER A 493 -34.08 -4.38 0.97
N PHE A 494 -33.92 -3.54 2.00
CA PHE A 494 -32.63 -2.98 2.40
C PHE A 494 -31.69 -4.06 2.98
N ALA A 495 -32.21 -4.98 3.82
CA ALA A 495 -31.47 -6.14 4.33
C ALA A 495 -30.93 -7.02 3.20
N LYS A 496 -31.72 -7.23 2.13
CA LYS A 496 -31.33 -8.02 0.95
C LYS A 496 -30.20 -7.35 0.15
N ILE A 497 -30.23 -6.02 0.04
CA ILE A 497 -29.18 -5.23 -0.63
C ILE A 497 -27.90 -5.22 0.21
N LEU A 498 -28.01 -4.89 1.49
CA LEU A 498 -26.88 -4.86 2.41
C LEU A 498 -26.25 -6.25 2.60
N GLY A 499 -27.09 -7.29 2.62
CA GLY A 499 -26.64 -8.67 2.63
C GLY A 499 -25.85 -9.03 1.38
N ALA A 500 -26.26 -8.56 0.20
CA ALA A 500 -25.45 -8.72 -1.02
C ALA A 500 -24.11 -7.97 -0.96
N PHE A 501 -24.05 -6.80 -0.31
CA PHE A 501 -22.82 -6.01 -0.13
C PHE A 501 -21.84 -6.59 0.90
N ALA A 502 -22.37 -7.20 1.97
CA ALA A 502 -21.60 -7.84 3.04
C ALA A 502 -21.49 -9.37 2.87
N GLY A 503 -21.85 -9.89 1.70
CA GLY A 503 -21.71 -11.31 1.35
C GLY A 503 -22.86 -12.25 1.79
N PHE A 504 -23.64 -11.87 2.78
CA PHE A 504 -24.79 -12.63 3.27
C PHE A 504 -25.77 -13.13 2.17
N PRO A 505 -26.17 -14.42 2.15
CA PRO A 505 -27.18 -14.95 1.24
C PRO A 505 -28.51 -14.16 1.29
N ARG A 506 -29.22 -14.07 0.15
CA ARG A 506 -30.44 -13.26 0.01
C ARG A 506 -31.65 -13.75 0.85
N ASN A 507 -31.64 -15.02 1.25
CA ASN A 507 -32.68 -15.66 2.06
C ASN A 507 -32.01 -16.29 3.30
N MET A 508 -32.10 -15.64 4.45
CA MET A 508 -31.46 -16.13 5.69
C MET A 508 -32.41 -16.01 6.87
N ASN A 509 -33.28 -16.99 7.09
CA ASN A 509 -34.03 -17.04 8.35
C ASN A 509 -33.12 -17.56 9.48
N GLN A 510 -32.47 -18.71 9.28
CA GLN A 510 -31.36 -19.23 10.10
C GLN A 510 -30.41 -20.00 9.19
N GLN A 511 -29.10 -19.79 9.32
CA GLN A 511 -28.08 -20.48 8.52
C GLN A 511 -26.91 -20.91 9.40
N PRO A 512 -26.48 -22.19 9.33
CA PRO A 512 -25.25 -22.61 9.98
C PRO A 512 -24.06 -21.93 9.31
N PHE A 513 -23.00 -21.68 10.07
CA PHE A 513 -21.73 -21.25 9.50
C PHE A 513 -20.57 -21.95 10.17
N TYR A 514 -19.48 -22.05 9.43
CA TYR A 514 -18.18 -22.49 9.92
C TYR A 514 -17.20 -21.33 9.80
N ALA A 515 -16.35 -21.12 10.80
CA ALA A 515 -15.35 -20.08 10.80
C ALA A 515 -13.99 -20.69 11.15
N GLN A 516 -12.95 -20.21 10.49
CA GLN A 516 -11.56 -20.59 10.73
C GLN A 516 -10.72 -19.33 10.88
N VAL A 517 -9.77 -19.33 11.79
CA VAL A 517 -8.91 -18.20 12.10
C VAL A 517 -7.45 -18.60 11.98
N VAL A 518 -6.64 -17.70 11.45
CA VAL A 518 -5.18 -17.80 11.36
C VAL A 518 -4.57 -16.59 12.01
N ASN A 519 -3.54 -16.77 12.82
CA ASN A 519 -2.76 -15.65 13.31
C ASN A 519 -1.60 -15.42 12.32
N LEU A 520 -1.65 -14.29 11.62
CA LEU A 520 -0.62 -13.91 10.64
C LEU A 520 0.59 -13.26 11.33
N SER A 521 0.33 -12.57 12.44
CA SER A 521 1.34 -12.02 13.34
C SER A 521 0.76 -11.84 14.74
N LYS A 522 1.56 -11.35 15.70
CA LYS A 522 1.11 -11.06 17.08
C LYS A 522 -0.10 -10.14 17.14
N ASP A 523 -0.29 -9.25 16.16
CA ASP A 523 -1.33 -8.22 16.17
C ASP A 523 -2.36 -8.39 15.05
N VAL A 524 -2.22 -9.40 14.19
CA VAL A 524 -3.07 -9.59 13.00
C VAL A 524 -3.60 -11.03 12.92
N GLN A 525 -4.93 -11.17 12.92
CA GLN A 525 -5.61 -12.43 12.64
C GLN A 525 -6.33 -12.36 11.29
N ARG A 526 -6.43 -13.46 10.57
CA ARG A 526 -7.29 -13.61 9.39
C ARG A 526 -8.40 -14.58 9.71
N TRP A 527 -9.64 -14.11 9.64
CA TRP A 527 -10.84 -14.92 9.78
C TRP A 527 -11.31 -15.36 8.39
N SER A 528 -11.76 -16.59 8.27
CA SER A 528 -12.39 -17.18 7.08
C SER A 528 -13.72 -17.78 7.51
N ARG A 529 -14.85 -17.29 7.01
CA ARG A 529 -16.20 -17.68 7.45
C ARG A 529 -17.01 -18.21 6.28
N ALA A 530 -17.52 -19.42 6.38
CA ALA A 530 -18.41 -20.07 5.43
C ALA A 530 -19.84 -20.09 5.99
N PHE A 531 -20.71 -19.21 5.49
CA PHE A 531 -22.14 -19.16 5.83
C PHE A 531 -22.93 -20.13 4.96
N GLY A 532 -23.96 -20.78 5.51
CA GLY A 532 -24.63 -21.91 4.85
C GLY A 532 -23.73 -23.15 4.78
N TYR A 533 -22.89 -23.37 5.80
CA TYR A 533 -21.93 -24.47 5.85
C TYR A 533 -22.63 -25.83 5.63
N ASN A 534 -22.08 -26.67 4.74
CA ASN A 534 -22.66 -27.95 4.29
C ASN A 534 -24.04 -27.81 3.61
N THR A 535 -24.34 -26.67 2.99
CA THR A 535 -25.56 -26.48 2.18
C THR A 535 -25.21 -26.09 0.75
N PRO A 536 -26.09 -26.33 -0.24
CA PRO A 536 -25.89 -25.91 -1.63
C PRO A 536 -25.74 -24.39 -1.82
N GLN A 537 -26.03 -23.58 -0.80
CA GLN A 537 -25.97 -22.12 -0.82
C GLN A 537 -24.77 -21.55 -0.05
N GLN A 538 -23.76 -22.38 0.26
CA GLN A 538 -22.58 -21.98 1.03
C GLN A 538 -21.84 -20.80 0.39
N LYS A 539 -21.45 -19.83 1.21
CA LYS A 539 -20.62 -18.69 0.80
C LYS A 539 -19.51 -18.42 1.79
N THR A 540 -18.28 -18.32 1.30
CA THR A 540 -17.07 -18.12 2.11
C THR A 540 -16.55 -16.70 1.99
N TYR A 541 -16.14 -16.11 3.11
CA TYR A 541 -15.58 -14.76 3.20
C TYR A 541 -14.30 -14.81 4.02
N SER A 542 -13.35 -13.91 3.73
CA SER A 542 -12.24 -13.68 4.63
C SER A 542 -12.19 -12.22 5.06
N THR A 543 -11.92 -12.00 6.35
CA THR A 543 -11.73 -10.68 6.94
C THR A 543 -10.41 -10.69 7.68
N THR A 544 -9.69 -9.57 7.61
CA THR A 544 -8.50 -9.38 8.45
C THR A 544 -8.88 -8.60 9.70
N HIS A 545 -8.31 -9.01 10.82
CA HIS A 545 -8.51 -8.46 12.16
C HIS A 545 -7.17 -7.90 12.63
N SER A 546 -7.10 -6.59 12.85
CA SER A 546 -5.88 -5.94 13.37
C SER A 546 -6.17 -5.39 14.77
N VAL A 547 -5.37 -5.79 15.75
CA VAL A 547 -5.51 -5.38 17.15
C VAL A 547 -4.50 -4.29 17.45
N TYR A 548 -4.94 -3.19 18.07
CA TYR A 548 -4.06 -2.06 18.39
C TYR A 548 -4.53 -1.28 19.62
N ARG A 549 -3.61 -0.53 20.23
CA ARG A 549 -3.91 0.40 21.33
C ARG A 549 -4.31 1.76 20.78
N GLY A 550 -5.44 2.28 21.23
CA GLY A 550 -5.85 3.65 20.92
C GLY A 550 -5.22 4.68 21.88
N PHE A 551 -5.37 5.96 21.54
CA PHE A 551 -4.80 7.10 22.29
C PHE A 551 -5.21 7.16 23.78
N ASN A 552 -6.35 6.59 24.17
CA ASN A 552 -6.82 6.51 25.56
C ASN A 552 -6.37 5.24 26.28
N GLN A 553 -5.35 4.54 25.76
CA GLN A 553 -4.88 3.23 26.23
C GLN A 553 -5.92 2.09 26.18
N GLN A 554 -7.08 2.34 25.57
CA GLN A 554 -8.13 1.34 25.34
C GLN A 554 -7.76 0.43 24.17
N MET A 555 -8.19 -0.82 24.27
CA MET A 555 -8.00 -1.86 23.25
C MET A 555 -8.99 -1.69 22.12
N TYR A 556 -8.50 -1.73 20.88
CA TYR A 556 -9.33 -1.72 19.70
C TYR A 556 -9.03 -2.87 18.76
N LEU A 557 -10.08 -3.37 18.11
CA LEU A 557 -10.02 -4.33 17.01
C LEU A 557 -10.57 -3.66 15.76
N SER A 558 -9.82 -3.74 14.66
CA SER A 558 -10.32 -3.40 13.34
C SER A 558 -10.67 -4.66 12.56
N GLU A 559 -11.88 -4.75 12.04
CA GLU A 559 -12.39 -5.86 11.22
C GLU A 559 -12.90 -5.32 9.89
N GLY A 560 -12.42 -5.85 8.77
CA GLY A 560 -13.00 -5.52 7.45
C GLY A 560 -14.36 -6.18 7.20
N ILE A 561 -15.15 -5.60 6.29
CA ILE A 561 -16.51 -6.09 5.97
C ILE A 561 -16.49 -7.29 5.00
N GLY A 562 -15.30 -7.75 4.56
CA GLY A 562 -15.13 -8.85 3.61
C GLY A 562 -15.17 -8.40 2.12
N GLY A 563 -14.60 -9.25 1.26
CA GLY A 563 -14.58 -9.10 -0.20
C GLY A 563 -13.78 -7.92 -0.77
N PHE A 564 -14.16 -7.40 -1.94
CA PHE A 564 -13.45 -6.29 -2.63
C PHE A 564 -13.29 -5.03 -1.77
N LEU A 565 -14.19 -4.85 -0.81
CA LEU A 565 -14.23 -3.70 0.10
C LEU A 565 -13.56 -3.95 1.45
N ASP A 566 -12.96 -5.13 1.70
CA ASP A 566 -12.38 -5.49 3.01
C ASP A 566 -11.30 -4.50 3.49
N LYS A 567 -10.48 -4.01 2.54
CA LYS A 567 -9.48 -2.96 2.82
C LYS A 567 -10.13 -1.58 2.95
N ALA A 568 -11.23 -1.38 2.24
CA ALA A 568 -11.87 -0.09 2.09
C ALA A 568 -12.77 0.22 3.29
N PHE A 569 -13.59 -0.69 3.80
CA PHE A 569 -14.51 -0.44 4.91
C PHE A 569 -14.33 -1.42 6.07
N ARG A 570 -14.16 -0.91 7.29
CA ARG A 570 -13.83 -1.70 8.50
C ARG A 570 -14.59 -1.23 9.74
N PHE A 571 -15.10 -2.14 10.57
CA PHE A 571 -15.61 -1.82 11.90
C PHE A 571 -14.46 -1.63 12.88
N ILE A 572 -14.55 -0.62 13.75
CA ILE A 572 -13.64 -0.45 14.88
C ILE A 572 -14.39 -0.82 16.15
N TYR A 573 -13.93 -1.85 16.84
CA TYR A 573 -14.49 -2.30 18.11
C TYR A 573 -13.65 -1.83 19.27
N GLN A 574 -14.28 -1.32 20.31
CA GLN A 574 -13.66 -1.23 21.63
C GLN A 574 -13.79 -2.59 22.32
N ILE A 575 -12.68 -3.10 22.87
CA ILE A 575 -12.67 -4.38 23.61
C ILE A 575 -12.69 -4.11 25.12
N LYS A 576 -13.61 -4.75 25.85
CA LYS A 576 -13.76 -4.63 27.30
C LYS A 576 -13.78 -6.01 27.96
N LEU A 577 -12.84 -6.25 28.89
CA LEU A 577 -12.86 -7.43 29.76
C LEU A 577 -13.96 -7.28 30.83
N GLN A 578 -14.84 -8.26 30.92
CA GLN A 578 -15.93 -8.32 31.90
C GLN A 578 -15.48 -9.03 33.18
N SER A 579 -16.28 -8.91 34.25
CA SER A 579 -16.01 -9.54 35.55
C SER A 579 -16.05 -11.07 35.51
N ASP A 580 -16.77 -11.66 34.55
CA ASP A 580 -16.85 -13.11 34.31
C ASP A 580 -15.74 -13.61 33.36
N LYS A 581 -14.69 -12.80 33.15
CA LYS A 581 -13.58 -13.02 32.21
C LYS A 581 -13.99 -13.05 30.72
N SER A 582 -15.25 -12.77 30.38
CA SER A 582 -15.65 -12.64 28.98
C SER A 582 -15.10 -11.36 28.33
N LEU A 583 -14.90 -11.38 27.02
CA LEU A 583 -14.51 -10.22 26.23
C LEU A 583 -15.73 -9.66 25.49
N LYS A 584 -16.08 -8.41 25.79
CA LYS A 584 -17.14 -7.68 25.09
C LYS A 584 -16.55 -6.76 24.04
N TYR A 585 -17.10 -6.82 22.83
CA TYR A 585 -16.74 -6.04 21.67
C TYR A 585 -17.89 -5.11 21.33
N GLU A 586 -17.64 -3.81 21.30
CA GLU A 586 -18.65 -2.80 20.98
C GLU A 586 -18.15 -1.94 19.83
N SER A 587 -18.83 -2.00 18.67
CA SER A 587 -18.47 -1.18 17.52
C SER A 587 -18.64 0.28 17.86
N GLN A 588 -17.61 1.06 17.60
CA GLN A 588 -17.65 2.51 17.71
C GLN A 588 -18.20 3.14 16.43
N GLY A 589 -18.19 2.42 15.30
CA GLY A 589 -18.73 2.81 14.01
C GLY A 589 -18.10 2.03 12.84
N LEU A 590 -18.52 2.35 11.62
CA LEU A 590 -17.97 1.81 10.37
C LEU A 590 -16.98 2.80 9.77
N THR A 591 -15.83 2.35 9.28
CA THR A 591 -14.69 3.21 8.96
C THR A 591 -14.10 2.92 7.59
N PHE A 592 -13.44 3.88 6.93
CA PHE A 592 -12.75 3.66 5.65
C PHE A 592 -11.23 3.51 5.88
N PHE A 593 -10.59 2.47 5.33
CA PHE A 593 -9.16 2.12 5.45
C PHE A 593 -8.58 2.19 6.88
N ASP A 594 -9.26 1.60 7.88
CA ASP A 594 -8.89 1.65 9.32
C ASP A 594 -8.90 3.04 9.96
N SER A 595 -9.22 4.06 9.16
CA SER A 595 -8.76 5.41 9.42
C SER A 595 -9.88 6.44 9.49
N PHE A 596 -11.12 6.26 9.05
CA PHE A 596 -12.15 7.27 9.42
C PHE A 596 -13.55 6.72 9.43
N GLN A 597 -14.36 7.09 10.43
CA GLN A 597 -15.78 6.76 10.42
C GLN A 597 -16.47 7.33 9.18
N ILE A 598 -17.27 6.51 8.51
CA ILE A 598 -18.06 6.95 7.36
C ILE A 598 -19.00 8.05 7.86
N PRO A 599 -18.98 9.25 7.25
CA PRO A 599 -19.75 10.41 7.71
C PRO A 599 -21.21 10.32 7.24
N LEU A 600 -21.85 9.18 7.53
CA LEU A 600 -23.30 9.02 7.43
C LEU A 600 -23.91 9.40 8.78
N PRO A 601 -25.10 10.01 8.81
CA PRO A 601 -25.86 10.19 10.04
C PRO A 601 -25.88 8.91 10.88
N THR A 602 -25.66 9.00 12.19
CA THR A 602 -25.55 7.83 13.09
C THR A 602 -26.76 6.91 13.03
N PHE A 603 -27.93 7.42 12.66
CA PHE A 603 -29.15 6.61 12.46
C PHE A 603 -29.11 5.70 11.20
N LEU A 604 -28.19 5.93 10.27
CA LEU A 604 -27.94 5.12 9.07
C LEU A 604 -26.77 4.13 9.23
N LEU A 605 -25.95 4.28 10.26
CA LEU A 605 -24.77 3.44 10.46
C LEU A 605 -25.12 2.15 11.22
N PRO A 606 -24.59 0.99 10.80
CA PRO A 606 -24.72 -0.25 11.56
C PRO A 606 -23.95 -0.16 12.89
N LYS A 607 -24.56 -0.68 13.95
CA LYS A 607 -23.89 -1.02 15.20
C LYS A 607 -23.69 -2.53 15.27
N SER A 608 -22.47 -2.96 15.56
CA SER A 608 -22.10 -4.35 15.77
C SER A 608 -21.62 -4.53 17.21
N GLU A 609 -22.16 -5.50 17.93
CA GLU A 609 -21.76 -5.83 19.29
C GLU A 609 -21.65 -7.34 19.43
N TRP A 610 -20.63 -7.85 20.11
CA TRP A 610 -20.56 -9.27 20.45
C TRP A 610 -19.79 -9.54 21.74
N ILE A 611 -20.00 -10.75 22.29
CA ILE A 611 -19.34 -11.23 23.51
C ILE A 611 -18.68 -12.57 23.20
N GLU A 612 -17.42 -12.72 23.60
CA GLU A 612 -16.69 -13.99 23.61
C GLU A 612 -16.59 -14.49 25.06
N LYS A 613 -17.20 -15.65 25.35
CA LYS A 613 -17.20 -16.30 26.67
C LYS A 613 -16.29 -17.54 26.65
N PRO A 614 -15.23 -17.58 27.48
CA PRO A 614 -14.36 -18.74 27.61
C PRO A 614 -15.13 -20.05 27.92
N THR A 615 -14.64 -21.17 27.39
CA THR A 615 -15.08 -22.55 27.67
C THR A 615 -13.86 -23.44 27.85
N GLU A 616 -14.02 -24.73 28.17
CA GLU A 616 -12.87 -25.63 28.42
C GLU A 616 -11.88 -25.71 27.25
N ASP A 617 -12.37 -25.84 26.00
CA ASP A 617 -11.54 -26.05 24.80
C ASP A 617 -11.56 -24.87 23.80
N GLY A 618 -12.07 -23.70 24.22
CA GLY A 618 -12.25 -22.55 23.32
C GLY A 618 -13.24 -21.51 23.86
N TRP A 619 -14.16 -20.99 23.07
CA TRP A 619 -15.14 -20.00 23.55
C TRP A 619 -16.50 -20.10 22.84
N LYS A 620 -17.54 -19.62 23.52
CA LYS A 620 -18.83 -19.29 22.88
C LYS A 620 -18.82 -17.84 22.48
N PHE A 621 -19.31 -17.53 21.28
CA PHE A 621 -19.54 -16.15 20.86
C PHE A 621 -21.02 -15.90 20.64
N ASP A 622 -21.46 -14.68 20.91
CA ASP A 622 -22.82 -14.20 20.66
C ASP A 622 -22.73 -12.74 20.23
N GLY A 623 -23.18 -12.43 19.01
CA GLY A 623 -23.02 -11.13 18.37
C GLY A 623 -24.22 -10.70 17.56
N LYS A 624 -24.47 -9.39 17.54
CA LYS A 624 -25.60 -8.76 16.86
C LYS A 624 -25.13 -7.59 16.01
N ILE A 625 -25.73 -7.44 14.83
CA ILE A 625 -25.62 -6.23 14.01
C ILE A 625 -27.00 -5.58 13.93
N SER A 626 -27.10 -4.33 14.33
CA SER A 626 -28.34 -3.56 14.41
C SER A 626 -28.24 -2.23 13.68
N PHE A 627 -29.36 -1.74 13.18
CA PHE A 627 -29.50 -0.41 12.59
C PHE A 627 -30.52 0.40 13.39
N PRO A 628 -30.27 1.68 13.72
CA PRO A 628 -31.17 2.46 14.57
C PRO A 628 -32.63 2.55 14.10
N MET A 629 -32.89 2.55 12.78
CA MET A 629 -34.26 2.62 12.24
C MET A 629 -34.90 1.26 11.93
N ILE A 630 -34.13 0.18 11.91
CA ILE A 630 -34.60 -1.15 11.46
C ILE A 630 -34.62 -2.15 12.63
N GLY A 631 -33.81 -1.93 13.67
CA GLY A 631 -33.57 -2.85 14.78
C GLY A 631 -32.44 -3.84 14.47
N THR A 632 -32.39 -4.95 15.18
CA THR A 632 -31.44 -6.03 14.92
C THR A 632 -31.66 -6.60 13.52
N LEU A 633 -30.61 -6.55 12.71
CA LEU A 633 -30.59 -7.13 11.38
C LEU A 633 -30.06 -8.56 11.42
N LEU A 634 -28.95 -8.78 12.12
CA LEU A 634 -28.27 -10.06 12.21
C LEU A 634 -28.02 -10.40 13.68
N HIS A 635 -28.30 -11.66 14.04
CA HIS A 635 -27.85 -12.27 15.28
C HIS A 635 -27.07 -13.52 14.93
N TYR A 636 -25.83 -13.62 15.40
CA TYR A 636 -24.98 -14.79 15.18
C TYR A 636 -24.37 -15.26 16.49
N TYR A 637 -24.39 -16.56 16.71
CA TYR A 637 -23.86 -17.17 17.91
C TYR A 637 -23.31 -18.57 17.61
N GLY A 638 -22.39 -19.05 18.41
CA GLY A 638 -21.76 -20.34 18.16
C GLY A 638 -20.65 -20.67 19.13
N HIS A 639 -19.91 -21.71 18.80
CA HIS A 639 -18.78 -22.21 19.56
C HIS A 639 -17.54 -22.25 18.67
N PHE A 640 -16.43 -21.82 19.24
CA PHE A 640 -15.12 -21.82 18.60
C PHE A 640 -14.17 -22.65 19.45
N GLN A 641 -13.42 -23.53 18.82
CA GLN A 641 -12.39 -24.37 19.39
C GLN A 641 -11.02 -23.88 18.92
N ILE A 642 -10.04 -23.96 19.80
CA ILE A 642 -8.65 -23.77 19.40
C ILE A 642 -8.21 -25.06 18.73
N ASP A 643 -7.72 -24.95 17.50
CA ASP A 643 -7.26 -26.12 16.77
C ASP A 643 -6.10 -26.73 17.58
N LYS A 644 -6.29 -27.97 18.03
CA LYS A 644 -5.25 -28.69 18.75
C LYS A 644 -4.06 -28.86 17.80
N LYS A 645 -2.86 -28.70 18.36
CA LYS A 645 -1.59 -28.96 17.70
C LYS A 645 -1.51 -30.41 17.20
N ASP A 646 -2.08 -30.72 16.03
CA ASP A 646 -1.55 -31.78 15.17
C ASP A 646 -0.33 -31.22 14.46
N VAL A 647 0.68 -30.89 15.25
CA VAL A 647 1.95 -30.37 14.75
C VAL A 647 2.65 -31.53 14.09
N ALA A 648 2.96 -31.38 12.81
CA ALA A 648 4.01 -32.17 12.17
C ALA A 648 5.34 -31.86 12.88
N LYS A 649 5.54 -32.42 14.07
CA LYS A 649 6.78 -32.24 14.84
C LYS A 649 7.91 -32.80 13.99
N ASP A 650 8.97 -32.01 13.86
CA ASP A 650 10.21 -32.35 13.17
C ASP A 650 10.10 -32.48 11.63
N LYS A 651 9.08 -31.92 10.97
CA LYS A 651 9.03 -31.80 9.50
C LYS A 651 9.38 -30.39 9.00
N ARG A 652 10.16 -30.31 7.92
CA ARG A 652 10.58 -29.06 7.27
C ARG A 652 10.09 -29.01 5.84
N ILE A 653 9.76 -27.80 5.35
CA ILE A 653 9.57 -27.57 3.92
C ILE A 653 10.48 -26.43 3.43
N ILE A 654 11.15 -26.66 2.30
CA ILE A 654 11.97 -25.67 1.58
C ILE A 654 11.28 -25.34 0.27
N ILE A 655 10.90 -24.07 0.08
CA ILE A 655 10.05 -23.62 -1.04
C ILE A 655 10.83 -22.66 -1.94
N ALA A 656 11.18 -23.08 -3.15
CA ALA A 656 11.61 -22.15 -4.20
C ALA A 656 10.39 -21.45 -4.82
N GLY A 657 10.39 -20.11 -4.82
CA GLY A 657 9.23 -19.32 -5.27
C GLY A 657 8.17 -19.08 -4.19
N GLY A 658 8.51 -19.23 -2.91
CA GLY A 658 7.61 -18.98 -1.78
C GLY A 658 7.10 -17.53 -1.65
N SER A 659 7.74 -16.57 -2.32
CA SER A 659 7.27 -15.17 -2.41
C SER A 659 6.20 -14.94 -3.46
N GLY A 660 6.03 -15.88 -4.40
CA GLY A 660 5.00 -15.81 -5.43
C GLY A 660 3.60 -16.04 -4.88
N MET A 661 2.59 -15.76 -5.71
CA MET A 661 1.17 -15.89 -5.35
C MET A 661 0.81 -17.25 -4.73
N ILE A 662 1.17 -18.35 -5.40
CA ILE A 662 0.91 -19.72 -4.91
C ILE A 662 1.79 -20.01 -3.68
N GLY A 663 3.06 -19.60 -3.74
CA GLY A 663 4.03 -19.80 -2.68
C GLY A 663 3.60 -19.21 -1.34
N GLN A 664 3.01 -18.01 -1.33
CA GLN A 664 2.53 -17.38 -0.10
C GLN A 664 1.38 -18.17 0.55
N GLU A 665 0.42 -18.68 -0.25
CA GLU A 665 -0.67 -19.49 0.28
C GLU A 665 -0.17 -20.85 0.80
N VAL A 666 0.82 -21.44 0.12
CA VAL A 666 1.48 -22.68 0.58
C VAL A 666 2.24 -22.43 1.89
N CYS A 667 3.04 -21.36 1.99
CA CYS A 667 3.74 -20.98 3.22
C CYS A 667 2.76 -20.88 4.40
N LEU A 668 1.61 -20.23 4.18
CA LEU A 668 0.57 -20.11 5.21
C LEU A 668 0.00 -21.48 5.62
N GLU A 669 -0.32 -22.35 4.66
CA GLU A 669 -0.88 -23.67 4.97
C GLU A 669 0.13 -24.54 5.75
N PHE A 670 1.40 -24.57 5.34
CA PHE A 670 2.43 -25.35 6.01
C PHE A 670 2.78 -24.81 7.41
N ILE A 671 2.82 -23.49 7.61
CA ILE A 671 2.98 -22.90 8.95
C ILE A 671 1.83 -23.31 9.86
N ARG A 672 0.59 -23.30 9.36
CA ARG A 672 -0.60 -23.71 10.14
C ARG A 672 -0.52 -25.16 10.58
N LYS A 673 0.04 -26.03 9.75
CA LYS A 673 0.30 -27.45 10.05
C LYS A 673 1.55 -27.69 10.92
N GLY A 674 2.28 -26.61 11.27
CA GLY A 674 3.40 -26.65 12.20
C GLY A 674 4.74 -27.05 11.58
N TYR A 675 4.89 -26.97 10.26
CA TYR A 675 6.16 -27.23 9.58
C TYR A 675 7.17 -26.11 9.83
N ASP A 676 8.46 -26.45 9.83
CA ASP A 676 9.55 -25.48 9.72
C ASP A 676 9.66 -25.01 8.26
N VAL A 677 9.28 -23.77 7.95
CA VAL A 677 9.16 -23.28 6.56
C VAL A 677 10.35 -22.39 6.17
N TYR A 678 11.07 -22.81 5.13
CA TYR A 678 12.10 -22.02 4.47
C TYR A 678 11.64 -21.61 3.06
N CYS A 679 11.81 -20.35 2.71
CA CYS A 679 11.63 -19.84 1.36
C CYS A 679 12.99 -19.56 0.72
N LEU A 680 13.26 -20.15 -0.45
CA LEU A 680 14.40 -19.82 -1.28
C LEU A 680 14.05 -18.64 -2.18
N SER A 681 14.86 -17.59 -2.14
CA SER A 681 14.70 -16.39 -2.95
C SER A 681 16.02 -15.99 -3.61
N ARG A 682 15.95 -15.29 -4.75
CA ARG A 682 17.15 -14.71 -5.40
C ARG A 682 17.84 -13.65 -4.55
N SER A 683 17.13 -13.08 -3.57
CA SER A 683 17.68 -12.18 -2.56
C SER A 683 17.32 -12.67 -1.16
N ALA A 684 18.33 -12.87 -0.30
CA ALA A 684 18.13 -13.23 1.11
C ALA A 684 17.36 -12.15 1.91
N GLN A 685 17.24 -10.92 1.38
CA GLN A 685 16.50 -9.81 1.99
C GLN A 685 15.01 -9.76 1.61
N THR A 686 14.49 -10.78 0.91
CA THR A 686 13.08 -10.82 0.52
C THR A 686 12.20 -10.92 1.77
N GLN A 687 11.50 -9.84 2.14
CA GLN A 687 10.55 -9.87 3.25
C GLN A 687 9.24 -10.51 2.81
N LEU A 688 8.87 -11.61 3.48
CA LEU A 688 7.53 -12.19 3.41
C LEU A 688 6.74 -11.68 4.61
N ASN A 689 5.56 -11.09 4.37
CA ASN A 689 4.63 -10.66 5.42
C ASN A 689 3.90 -11.86 6.08
N ILE A 690 4.65 -12.91 6.41
CA ILE A 690 4.15 -14.14 7.04
C ILE A 690 5.13 -14.49 8.17
N ASP A 691 4.71 -14.26 9.43
CA ASP A 691 5.53 -14.59 10.59
C ASP A 691 5.80 -16.11 10.63
N GLY A 692 7.07 -16.48 10.78
CA GLY A 692 7.50 -17.88 10.88
C GLY A 692 8.14 -18.45 9.61
N VAL A 693 8.12 -17.74 8.48
CA VAL A 693 8.89 -18.15 7.29
C VAL A 693 10.33 -17.67 7.40
N LYS A 694 11.29 -18.59 7.26
CA LYS A 694 12.72 -18.26 7.18
C LYS A 694 13.12 -18.09 5.71
N VAL A 695 14.03 -17.16 5.40
CA VAL A 695 14.45 -16.91 4.01
C VAL A 695 15.92 -17.27 3.83
N ARG A 696 16.22 -17.94 2.72
CA ARG A 696 17.57 -18.26 2.27
C ARG A 696 17.74 -17.84 0.81
N SER A 697 18.95 -17.47 0.44
CA SER A 697 19.30 -17.24 -0.95
C SER A 697 19.24 -18.58 -1.70
N ILE A 698 18.62 -18.58 -2.88
CA ILE A 698 18.55 -19.77 -3.74
C ILE A 698 19.92 -20.11 -4.36
N ASN A 699 20.81 -19.12 -4.45
CA ASN A 699 22.15 -19.28 -5.02
C ASN A 699 23.20 -19.76 -3.99
N ASP A 700 22.86 -19.72 -2.71
CA ASP A 700 23.75 -20.21 -1.65
C ASP A 700 23.64 -21.74 -1.55
N ASP A 701 24.60 -22.37 -0.86
CA ASP A 701 24.45 -23.77 -0.47
C ASP A 701 23.48 -23.85 0.72
N TRP A 702 22.42 -24.62 0.56
CA TRP A 702 21.40 -24.88 1.59
C TRP A 702 21.20 -26.39 1.81
N SER A 703 22.17 -27.20 1.38
CA SER A 703 22.17 -28.66 1.59
C SER A 703 22.22 -29.05 3.07
N ASP A 704 22.65 -28.15 3.95
CA ASP A 704 22.62 -28.28 5.41
C ASP A 704 21.19 -28.32 5.98
N LEU A 705 20.21 -27.77 5.25
CA LEU A 705 18.80 -27.78 5.64
C LEU A 705 18.06 -29.05 5.21
N ILE A 706 18.69 -29.91 4.43
CA ILE A 706 18.08 -31.12 3.88
C ILE A 706 18.39 -32.32 4.79
N ASP A 707 17.33 -32.91 5.34
CA ASP A 707 17.36 -34.16 6.09
C ASP A 707 16.19 -35.07 5.66
N LYS A 708 16.10 -36.28 6.24
CA LYS A 708 15.04 -37.25 5.93
C LYS A 708 13.60 -36.78 6.18
N ASN A 709 13.40 -35.67 6.91
CA ASN A 709 12.09 -35.08 7.18
C ASN A 709 11.83 -33.81 6.35
N THR A 710 12.76 -33.43 5.46
CA THR A 710 12.65 -32.25 4.61
C THR A 710 11.84 -32.55 3.34
N ILE A 711 10.84 -31.73 3.06
CA ILE A 711 10.15 -31.66 1.76
C ILE A 711 10.71 -30.47 0.98
N ILE A 712 11.04 -30.66 -0.30
CA ILE A 712 11.45 -29.57 -1.18
C ILE A 712 10.30 -29.30 -2.15
N LEU A 713 9.92 -28.04 -2.32
CA LEU A 713 8.87 -27.62 -3.25
C LEU A 713 9.41 -26.55 -4.20
N ASN A 714 9.34 -26.81 -5.50
CA ASN A 714 9.71 -25.83 -6.52
C ASN A 714 8.47 -25.26 -7.21
N LEU A 715 8.15 -24.00 -6.92
CA LEU A 715 7.11 -23.19 -7.58
C LEU A 715 7.71 -22.07 -8.44
N SER A 716 9.04 -22.04 -8.61
CA SER A 716 9.73 -20.95 -9.26
C SER A 716 9.54 -20.93 -10.78
N GLY A 717 9.67 -19.74 -11.37
CA GLY A 717 9.64 -19.54 -12.83
C GLY A 717 8.82 -18.32 -13.25
N SER A 718 9.13 -17.78 -14.43
CA SER A 718 8.39 -16.65 -15.01
C SER A 718 6.94 -17.03 -15.34
N ASN A 719 5.99 -16.12 -15.15
CA ASN A 719 4.58 -16.36 -15.43
C ASN A 719 4.33 -16.44 -16.96
N PRO A 720 3.90 -17.60 -17.50
CA PRO A 720 3.76 -17.78 -18.94
C PRO A 720 2.59 -16.97 -19.54
N GLY A 721 1.61 -16.54 -18.74
CA GLY A 721 0.44 -15.77 -19.20
C GLY A 721 0.60 -14.25 -19.14
N ALA A 722 1.73 -13.74 -18.65
CA ALA A 722 1.91 -12.30 -18.43
C ALA A 722 2.23 -11.51 -19.71
N ASN A 723 2.92 -12.15 -20.67
CA ASN A 723 3.49 -11.50 -21.84
C ASN A 723 3.21 -12.29 -23.13
N ARG A 724 3.20 -11.57 -24.26
CA ARG A 724 3.21 -12.18 -25.60
C ARG A 724 4.48 -13.03 -25.79
N TRP A 725 4.33 -14.25 -26.31
CA TRP A 725 5.46 -15.15 -26.54
C TRP A 725 6.26 -14.76 -27.78
N THR A 726 7.40 -14.11 -27.52
CA THR A 726 8.52 -13.97 -28.45
C THR A 726 9.56 -15.05 -28.15
N SER A 727 10.55 -15.25 -29.02
CA SER A 727 11.65 -16.20 -28.77
C SER A 727 12.39 -15.93 -27.46
N SER A 728 12.59 -14.65 -27.11
CA SER A 728 13.21 -14.25 -25.84
C SER A 728 12.34 -14.57 -24.63
N VAL A 729 11.02 -14.31 -24.70
CA VAL A 729 10.08 -14.64 -23.60
C VAL A 729 9.96 -16.15 -23.42
N LYS A 730 9.91 -16.92 -24.52
CA LYS A 730 9.92 -18.39 -24.45
C LYS A 730 11.18 -18.93 -23.78
N SER A 731 12.34 -18.36 -24.13
CA SER A 731 13.62 -18.70 -23.49
C SER A 731 13.58 -18.40 -21.99
N ASP A 732 13.11 -17.22 -21.58
CA ASP A 732 12.99 -16.86 -20.16
C ASP A 732 12.03 -17.79 -19.39
N ILE A 733 10.87 -18.15 -19.97
CA ILE A 733 9.91 -19.08 -19.36
C ILE A 733 10.55 -20.44 -19.07
N ALA A 734 11.35 -20.95 -20.01
CA ALA A 734 12.01 -22.24 -19.89
C ALA A 734 13.21 -22.17 -18.94
N GLU A 735 14.15 -21.27 -19.22
CA GLU A 735 15.43 -21.16 -18.52
C GLU A 735 15.26 -20.78 -17.04
N SER A 736 14.29 -19.92 -16.72
CA SER A 736 13.99 -19.53 -15.33
C SER A 736 13.55 -20.71 -14.45
N ARG A 737 13.08 -21.81 -15.03
CA ARG A 737 12.68 -23.04 -14.32
C ARG A 737 13.81 -24.07 -14.31
N PHE A 738 14.42 -24.26 -15.47
CA PHE A 738 15.53 -25.18 -15.69
C PHE A 738 16.69 -24.94 -14.73
N GLN A 739 17.14 -23.69 -14.61
CA GLN A 739 18.24 -23.33 -13.71
C GLN A 739 17.92 -23.66 -12.25
N VAL A 740 16.68 -23.44 -11.81
CA VAL A 740 16.29 -23.70 -10.42
C VAL A 740 16.20 -25.20 -10.15
N ILE A 741 15.68 -25.99 -11.11
CA ILE A 741 15.67 -27.45 -11.00
C ILE A 741 17.10 -27.98 -10.85
N ASP A 742 18.02 -27.49 -11.68
CA ASP A 742 19.43 -27.91 -11.63
C ASP A 742 20.08 -27.53 -10.28
N THR A 743 19.82 -26.33 -9.76
CA THR A 743 20.29 -25.90 -8.42
C THR A 743 19.72 -26.76 -7.29
N ILE A 744 18.43 -27.15 -7.37
CA ILE A 744 17.80 -28.02 -6.38
C ILE A 744 18.45 -29.41 -6.39
N ILE A 745 18.65 -30.00 -7.57
CA ILE A 745 19.30 -31.30 -7.72
C ILE A 745 20.72 -31.26 -7.12
N GLN A 746 21.49 -30.23 -7.42
CA GLN A 746 22.84 -30.07 -6.86
C GLN A 746 22.85 -30.02 -5.32
N ASN A 747 21.88 -29.34 -4.70
CA ASN A 747 21.78 -29.28 -3.24
C ASN A 747 21.31 -30.62 -2.65
N ILE A 748 20.38 -31.33 -3.30
CA ILE A 748 19.97 -32.69 -2.92
C ILE A 748 21.16 -33.66 -2.99
N ASP A 749 22.02 -33.52 -3.99
CA ASP A 749 23.21 -34.38 -4.15
C ASP A 749 24.28 -34.13 -3.11
N ARG A 750 24.46 -32.87 -2.68
CA ARG A 750 25.40 -32.48 -1.60
C ARG A 750 24.92 -32.81 -0.20
N ALA A 751 23.60 -32.93 -0.01
CA ALA A 751 23.01 -33.22 1.29
C ALA A 751 23.47 -34.57 1.86
N ARG A 752 23.72 -34.61 3.17
CA ARG A 752 24.14 -35.83 3.89
C ARG A 752 23.05 -36.88 3.91
N GLU A 753 21.81 -36.45 4.10
CA GLU A 753 20.61 -37.28 4.01
C GLU A 753 19.76 -36.79 2.84
N LYS A 754 18.96 -37.69 2.25
CA LYS A 754 18.04 -37.34 1.16
C LYS A 754 16.74 -36.79 1.70
N PRO A 755 16.12 -35.80 1.03
CA PRO A 755 14.83 -35.26 1.44
C PRO A 755 13.76 -36.35 1.41
N LEU A 756 12.71 -36.16 2.21
CA LEU A 756 11.53 -37.02 2.20
C LEU A 756 10.93 -37.10 0.79
N LYS A 757 10.73 -35.93 0.16
CA LYS A 757 10.20 -35.77 -1.21
C LYS A 757 10.66 -34.48 -1.86
N TYR A 758 10.74 -34.50 -3.19
CA TYR A 758 10.85 -33.33 -4.03
C TYR A 758 9.56 -33.14 -4.85
N LEU A 759 8.86 -32.04 -4.60
CA LEU A 759 7.64 -31.63 -5.29
C LEU A 759 8.00 -30.59 -6.36
N GLN A 760 7.89 -30.95 -7.64
CA GLN A 760 8.18 -30.07 -8.76
C GLN A 760 6.90 -29.54 -9.38
N ALA A 761 6.71 -28.22 -9.45
CA ALA A 761 5.60 -27.66 -10.21
C ALA A 761 5.80 -27.86 -11.72
N SER A 762 4.76 -28.42 -12.34
CA SER A 762 4.51 -28.52 -13.77
C SER A 762 3.15 -27.84 -14.06
N ALA A 763 2.56 -28.07 -15.23
CA ALA A 763 1.26 -27.50 -15.60
C ALA A 763 0.37 -28.49 -16.34
N ALA A 764 -0.94 -28.28 -16.29
CA ALA A 764 -1.93 -28.97 -17.12
C ALA A 764 -1.64 -28.81 -18.62
N GLY A 765 -0.91 -27.76 -19.00
CA GLY A 765 -0.38 -27.56 -20.35
C GLY A 765 0.54 -28.68 -20.87
N PHE A 766 0.96 -29.63 -20.01
CA PHE A 766 1.59 -30.88 -20.43
C PHE A 766 0.76 -31.62 -21.48
N TYR A 767 -0.57 -31.63 -21.35
CA TYR A 767 -1.43 -32.46 -22.18
C TYR A 767 -1.71 -31.89 -23.59
N GLY A 768 -1.42 -30.61 -23.83
CA GLY A 768 -1.78 -29.94 -25.09
C GLY A 768 -3.30 -29.76 -25.24
N SER A 769 -3.81 -29.86 -26.47
CA SER A 769 -5.23 -29.60 -26.77
C SER A 769 -5.94 -30.89 -27.19
N ALA A 770 -6.70 -31.48 -26.25
CA ALA A 770 -7.29 -32.82 -26.40
C ALA A 770 -8.80 -32.82 -26.69
N GLY A 771 -9.38 -31.66 -26.98
CA GLY A 771 -10.82 -31.50 -27.22
C GLY A 771 -11.64 -31.91 -26.00
N ASP A 772 -12.58 -32.84 -26.19
CA ASP A 772 -13.53 -33.30 -25.16
C ASP A 772 -13.00 -34.50 -24.34
N THR A 773 -11.83 -35.02 -24.69
CA THR A 773 -11.20 -36.20 -24.07
C THR A 773 -10.88 -35.93 -22.61
N ILE A 774 -11.30 -36.82 -21.71
CA ILE A 774 -10.94 -36.73 -20.29
C ILE A 774 -9.47 -37.09 -20.12
N LEU A 775 -8.70 -36.20 -19.51
CA LEU A 775 -7.27 -36.34 -19.28
C LEU A 775 -6.99 -36.68 -17.82
N THR A 776 -6.18 -37.71 -17.58
CA THR A 776 -5.72 -38.15 -16.26
C THR A 776 -4.19 -38.23 -16.23
N GLU A 777 -3.58 -38.54 -15.09
CA GLU A 777 -2.13 -38.60 -14.93
C GLU A 777 -1.44 -39.56 -15.91
N GLY A 778 -2.12 -40.63 -16.33
CA GLY A 778 -1.64 -41.59 -17.33
C GLY A 778 -1.97 -41.26 -18.79
N SER A 779 -2.55 -40.10 -19.07
CA SER A 779 -2.87 -39.68 -20.45
C SER A 779 -1.62 -39.12 -21.15
N GLU A 780 -1.41 -39.52 -22.41
CA GLU A 780 -0.38 -38.96 -23.28
C GLU A 780 -0.78 -37.58 -23.82
N PRO A 781 0.20 -36.71 -24.13
CA PRO A 781 -0.08 -35.36 -24.62
C PRO A 781 -0.52 -35.36 -26.08
N VAL A 782 -1.53 -34.54 -26.39
CA VAL A 782 -2.08 -34.34 -27.73
C VAL A 782 -1.50 -33.07 -28.33
N LEU A 783 -0.51 -33.26 -29.22
CA LEU A 783 0.12 -32.16 -29.94
C LEU A 783 -0.75 -31.76 -31.14
N GLY A 784 -1.19 -30.50 -31.16
CA GLY A 784 -1.76 -29.86 -32.34
C GLY A 784 -0.66 -29.32 -33.28
N SER A 785 -1.08 -28.67 -34.37
CA SER A 785 -0.17 -27.98 -35.30
C SER A 785 0.26 -26.59 -34.83
N ASP A 786 -0.28 -26.08 -33.70
CA ASP A 786 0.05 -24.74 -33.21
C ASP A 786 1.42 -24.73 -32.48
N PRO A 787 2.37 -23.85 -32.89
CA PRO A 787 3.68 -23.74 -32.26
C PRO A 787 3.64 -23.37 -30.77
N GLY A 788 2.61 -22.64 -30.34
CA GLY A 788 2.40 -22.27 -28.93
C GLY A 788 2.07 -23.49 -28.08
N THR A 789 1.13 -24.34 -28.53
CA THR A 789 0.78 -25.60 -27.85
C THR A 789 2.00 -26.52 -27.75
N LYS A 790 2.74 -26.70 -28.86
CA LYS A 790 3.97 -27.50 -28.86
C LYS A 790 5.00 -26.99 -27.85
N PHE A 791 5.23 -25.67 -27.82
CA PHE A 791 6.15 -25.07 -26.86
C PHE A 791 5.77 -25.37 -25.39
N ARG A 792 4.49 -25.27 -25.01
CA ARG A 792 4.03 -25.56 -23.64
C ARG A 792 4.29 -27.01 -23.25
N VAL A 793 3.95 -27.94 -24.14
CA VAL A 793 4.12 -29.38 -23.91
C VAL A 793 5.60 -29.71 -23.76
N ASP A 794 6.44 -29.22 -24.68
CA ASP A 794 7.88 -29.48 -24.67
C ASP A 794 8.54 -28.93 -23.38
N VAL A 795 8.16 -27.73 -22.92
CA VAL A 795 8.65 -27.17 -21.65
C VAL A 795 8.20 -28.00 -20.45
N CYS A 796 6.94 -28.44 -20.39
CA CYS A 796 6.46 -29.27 -19.28
C CYS A 796 7.16 -30.64 -19.25
N LYS A 797 7.37 -31.28 -20.40
CA LYS A 797 8.13 -32.52 -20.50
C LYS A 797 9.56 -32.35 -19.98
N GLU A 798 10.26 -31.32 -20.43
CA GLU A 798 11.64 -31.06 -20.01
C GLU A 798 11.73 -30.76 -18.50
N ILE A 799 10.77 -30.02 -17.94
CA ILE A 799 10.69 -29.79 -16.48
C ILE A 799 10.58 -31.11 -15.72
N GLU A 800 9.63 -31.98 -16.13
CA GLU A 800 9.39 -33.26 -15.46
C GLU A 800 10.59 -34.21 -15.62
N GLU A 801 11.16 -34.31 -16.83
CA GLU A 801 12.35 -35.12 -17.11
C GLU A 801 13.59 -34.67 -16.33
N ARG A 802 13.82 -33.35 -16.20
CA ARG A 802 14.93 -32.83 -15.40
C ARG A 802 14.73 -33.10 -13.92
N ALA A 803 13.56 -32.79 -13.39
CA ALA A 803 13.29 -32.98 -11.96
C ALA A 803 13.42 -34.46 -11.55
N ASN A 804 12.97 -35.39 -12.40
CA ASN A 804 13.07 -36.84 -12.16
C ASN A 804 14.51 -37.39 -12.14
N LYS A 805 15.53 -36.58 -12.48
CA LYS A 805 16.95 -36.95 -12.30
C LYS A 805 17.43 -36.76 -10.86
N ALA A 806 16.67 -36.09 -10.00
CA ALA A 806 17.03 -35.92 -8.60
C ALA A 806 17.15 -37.29 -7.90
N ASN A 807 18.17 -37.45 -7.06
CA ASN A 807 18.39 -38.68 -6.30
C ASN A 807 17.48 -38.78 -5.06
N CYS A 808 16.17 -38.68 -5.26
CA CYS A 808 15.13 -38.82 -4.24
C CYS A 808 13.76 -39.07 -4.90
N ASN A 809 12.72 -39.25 -4.10
CA ASN A 809 11.34 -39.39 -4.59
C ASN A 809 10.83 -38.06 -5.15
N VAL A 810 10.47 -38.03 -6.44
CA VAL A 810 10.01 -36.82 -7.15
C VAL A 810 8.54 -36.93 -7.55
N VAL A 811 7.76 -35.92 -7.17
CA VAL A 811 6.35 -35.79 -7.54
C VAL A 811 6.16 -34.54 -8.40
N ASN A 812 5.68 -34.72 -9.62
CA ASN A 812 5.43 -33.64 -10.57
C ASN A 812 3.99 -33.14 -10.45
N LEU A 813 3.81 -31.89 -10.02
CA LEU A 813 2.52 -31.27 -9.75
C LEU A 813 2.00 -30.57 -11.01
N ARG A 814 1.12 -31.20 -11.77
CA ARG A 814 0.50 -30.59 -12.97
C ARG A 814 -0.63 -29.65 -12.54
N LEU A 815 -0.29 -28.38 -12.37
CA LEU A 815 -1.21 -27.35 -11.90
C LEU A 815 -2.14 -26.86 -13.01
N GLY A 816 -3.42 -26.72 -12.69
CA GLY A 816 -4.39 -26.03 -13.54
C GLY A 816 -4.25 -24.50 -13.56
N HIS A 817 -5.22 -23.82 -14.16
CA HIS A 817 -5.39 -22.37 -14.06
C HIS A 817 -5.75 -22.00 -12.62
N VAL A 818 -4.75 -21.60 -11.84
CA VAL A 818 -4.93 -21.20 -10.44
C VAL A 818 -5.70 -19.89 -10.37
N LEU A 819 -6.89 -19.94 -9.76
CA LEU A 819 -7.78 -18.80 -9.58
C LEU A 819 -7.46 -18.09 -8.26
N SER A 820 -7.14 -16.80 -8.35
CA SER A 820 -6.80 -15.95 -7.20
C SER A 820 -7.14 -14.47 -7.46
N ASN A 821 -7.40 -13.71 -6.39
CA ASN A 821 -7.59 -12.25 -6.44
C ASN A 821 -6.28 -11.47 -6.59
N THR A 822 -5.15 -12.08 -6.24
CA THR A 822 -3.85 -11.38 -6.13
C THR A 822 -2.96 -11.57 -7.36
N GLY A 823 -3.39 -12.37 -8.35
CA GLY A 823 -2.63 -12.62 -9.57
C GLY A 823 -3.20 -13.77 -10.41
N GLY A 824 -2.36 -14.38 -11.25
CA GLY A 824 -2.72 -15.49 -12.13
C GLY A 824 -3.52 -15.06 -13.36
N LEU A 825 -4.31 -15.98 -13.93
CA LEU A 825 -5.12 -15.72 -15.14
C LEU A 825 -6.49 -15.09 -14.83
N LEU A 826 -6.97 -15.17 -13.59
CA LEU A 826 -8.29 -14.66 -13.20
C LEU A 826 -8.48 -13.15 -13.44
N PRO A 827 -7.51 -12.25 -13.19
CA PRO A 827 -7.64 -10.83 -13.54
C PRO A 827 -7.94 -10.59 -15.02
N TYR A 828 -7.36 -11.40 -15.92
CA TYR A 828 -7.61 -11.30 -17.36
C TYR A 828 -9.03 -11.78 -17.71
N TYR A 829 -9.45 -12.94 -17.17
CA TYR A 829 -10.83 -13.41 -17.35
C TYR A 829 -11.85 -12.41 -16.81
N ARG A 830 -11.58 -11.79 -15.64
CA ARG A 830 -12.43 -10.75 -15.04
C ARG A 830 -12.51 -9.50 -15.89
N LEU A 831 -11.37 -9.01 -16.39
CA LEU A 831 -11.32 -7.84 -17.25
C LEU A 831 -12.11 -8.08 -18.55
N SER A 832 -11.92 -9.24 -19.18
CA SER A 832 -12.67 -9.62 -20.38
C SER A 832 -14.17 -9.78 -20.11
N GLY A 833 -14.55 -10.43 -19.01
CA GLY A 833 -15.95 -10.55 -18.60
C GLY A 833 -16.60 -9.21 -18.27
N PHE A 834 -15.86 -8.28 -17.66
CA PHE A 834 -16.29 -6.91 -17.37
C PHE A 834 -16.59 -6.12 -18.66
N PHE A 835 -15.76 -6.27 -19.69
CA PHE A 835 -16.00 -5.70 -21.03
C PHE A 835 -17.00 -6.50 -21.89
N GLY A 836 -17.66 -7.50 -21.31
CA GLY A 836 -18.75 -8.22 -21.95
C GLY A 836 -18.32 -9.38 -22.85
N ALA A 837 -17.07 -9.85 -22.78
CA ALA A 837 -16.66 -11.05 -23.50
C ALA A 837 -17.48 -12.27 -23.06
N GLY A 838 -18.01 -13.02 -24.03
CA GLY A 838 -18.84 -14.21 -23.80
C GLY A 838 -18.11 -15.53 -23.95
N ARG A 839 -17.09 -15.57 -24.81
CA ARG A 839 -16.24 -16.74 -25.05
C ARG A 839 -14.93 -16.32 -25.71
N PHE A 840 -13.84 -17.03 -25.41
CA PHE A 840 -12.60 -17.04 -26.18
C PHE A 840 -12.65 -18.21 -27.17
N GLY A 841 -12.18 -18.02 -28.41
CA GLY A 841 -12.17 -19.09 -29.41
C GLY A 841 -13.57 -19.67 -29.66
N SER A 842 -13.70 -21.00 -29.63
CA SER A 842 -14.98 -21.69 -29.81
C SER A 842 -15.92 -21.54 -28.61
N GLY A 843 -15.38 -21.34 -27.40
CA GLY A 843 -16.10 -21.29 -26.14
C GLY A 843 -16.40 -22.66 -25.51
N ASN A 844 -16.21 -23.75 -26.27
CA ASN A 844 -16.48 -25.11 -25.83
C ASN A 844 -15.24 -25.78 -25.21
N GLN A 845 -14.06 -25.19 -25.40
CA GLN A 845 -12.82 -25.74 -24.86
C GLN A 845 -12.87 -25.78 -23.33
N PHE A 846 -12.38 -26.87 -22.75
CA PHE A 846 -12.35 -27.08 -21.31
C PHE A 846 -11.18 -26.33 -20.67
N VAL A 847 -11.46 -25.70 -19.53
CA VAL A 847 -10.48 -24.96 -18.74
C VAL A 847 -10.15 -25.77 -17.48
N PRO A 848 -8.89 -26.20 -17.28
CA PRO A 848 -8.49 -26.98 -16.11
C PRO A 848 -8.21 -26.02 -14.95
N PHE A 849 -9.23 -25.39 -14.37
CA PHE A 849 -9.05 -24.42 -13.28
C PHE A 849 -8.87 -25.09 -11.92
N VAL A 850 -8.33 -24.36 -10.94
CA VAL A 850 -8.31 -24.78 -9.52
C VAL A 850 -8.26 -23.55 -8.60
N HIS A 851 -8.91 -23.63 -7.45
CA HIS A 851 -8.87 -22.55 -6.46
C HIS A 851 -7.53 -22.51 -5.71
N ILE A 852 -6.97 -21.33 -5.45
CA ILE A 852 -5.64 -21.19 -4.81
C ILE A 852 -5.52 -21.91 -3.46
N LYS A 853 -6.59 -21.92 -2.64
CA LYS A 853 -6.61 -22.64 -1.35
C LYS A 853 -6.54 -24.15 -1.52
N ASP A 854 -7.24 -24.70 -2.52
CA ASP A 854 -7.18 -26.13 -2.81
C ASP A 854 -5.81 -26.53 -3.33
N VAL A 855 -5.09 -25.66 -4.04
CA VAL A 855 -3.69 -25.90 -4.42
C VAL A 855 -2.81 -26.06 -3.18
N ALA A 856 -2.89 -25.13 -2.23
CA ALA A 856 -2.08 -25.19 -1.01
C ALA A 856 -2.40 -26.44 -0.16
N LYS A 857 -3.68 -26.76 0.02
CA LYS A 857 -4.14 -27.97 0.70
C LYS A 857 -3.70 -29.25 -0.02
N ALA A 858 -3.79 -29.29 -1.34
CA ALA A 858 -3.38 -30.45 -2.12
C ALA A 858 -1.87 -30.68 -2.01
N ILE A 859 -1.06 -29.61 -2.06
CA ILE A 859 0.40 -29.72 -1.89
C ILE A 859 0.75 -30.25 -0.50
N GLU A 860 0.10 -29.76 0.56
CA GLU A 860 0.30 -30.27 1.93
C GLU A 860 -0.13 -31.74 2.06
N PHE A 861 -1.29 -32.09 1.51
CA PHE A 861 -1.78 -33.46 1.47
C PHE A 861 -0.77 -34.40 0.77
N ILE A 862 -0.27 -34.03 -0.41
CA ILE A 862 0.74 -34.81 -1.15
C ILE A 862 2.04 -34.92 -0.34
N ALA A 863 2.47 -33.82 0.28
CA ALA A 863 3.70 -33.77 1.07
C ALA A 863 3.63 -34.71 2.29
N ASN A 864 2.47 -34.83 2.92
CA ASN A 864 2.27 -35.64 4.12
C ASN A 864 1.80 -37.09 3.85
N ASN A 865 1.43 -37.42 2.61
CA ASN A 865 0.87 -38.72 2.26
C ASN A 865 1.95 -39.73 1.82
N ASP A 866 2.19 -40.78 2.59
CA ASP A 866 3.24 -41.77 2.32
C ASP A 866 2.99 -42.68 1.09
N THR A 867 1.79 -42.66 0.48
CA THR A 867 1.51 -43.42 -0.74
C THR A 867 1.75 -42.61 -2.02
N LEU A 868 1.71 -41.29 -1.94
CA LEU A 868 1.94 -40.38 -3.07
C LEU A 868 3.41 -39.96 -3.15
N ILE A 869 4.30 -40.92 -3.42
CA ILE A 869 5.75 -40.72 -3.37
C ILE A 869 6.39 -40.36 -4.71
N ASP A 870 5.79 -40.74 -5.85
CA ASP A 870 6.37 -40.48 -7.17
C ASP A 870 5.35 -40.19 -8.29
N GLY A 871 5.87 -39.78 -9.44
CA GLY A 871 5.12 -39.59 -10.68
C GLY A 871 4.39 -38.26 -10.77
N SER A 872 3.52 -38.11 -11.77
CA SER A 872 2.71 -36.90 -11.95
C SER A 872 1.41 -36.95 -11.14
N ILE A 873 0.97 -35.79 -10.67
CA ILE A 873 -0.32 -35.60 -9.97
C ILE A 873 -0.98 -34.35 -10.53
N ASN A 874 -2.24 -34.48 -10.97
CA ASN A 874 -3.02 -33.35 -11.45
C ASN A 874 -3.64 -32.59 -10.27
N ILE A 875 -3.46 -31.28 -10.25
CA ILE A 875 -4.09 -30.38 -9.27
C ILE A 875 -5.05 -29.46 -10.04
N THR A 876 -6.22 -29.98 -10.33
CA THR A 876 -7.34 -29.31 -11.02
C THR A 876 -8.63 -29.55 -10.25
N ALA A 877 -9.61 -28.66 -10.38
CA ALA A 877 -10.94 -28.90 -9.82
C ALA A 877 -11.56 -30.16 -10.45
N PRO A 878 -12.27 -31.01 -9.69
CA PRO A 878 -12.81 -32.27 -10.18
C PRO A 878 -13.90 -32.09 -11.25
N GLN A 879 -14.56 -30.93 -11.30
CA GLN A 879 -15.55 -30.59 -12.32
C GLN A 879 -15.02 -29.47 -13.23
N PRO A 880 -14.34 -29.80 -14.34
CA PRO A 880 -13.86 -28.80 -15.29
C PRO A 880 -15.04 -28.10 -15.97
N CYS A 881 -14.85 -26.81 -16.30
CA CYS A 881 -15.85 -26.02 -16.99
C CYS A 881 -15.39 -25.68 -18.41
N SER A 882 -16.33 -25.38 -19.29
CA SER A 882 -16.01 -24.78 -20.58
C SER A 882 -15.56 -23.32 -20.43
N ASN A 883 -14.85 -22.81 -21.43
CA ASN A 883 -14.42 -21.41 -21.49
C ASN A 883 -15.61 -20.44 -21.47
N SER A 884 -16.70 -20.78 -22.17
CA SER A 884 -17.92 -19.97 -22.18
C SER A 884 -18.59 -19.90 -20.80
N GLU A 885 -18.55 -20.99 -20.02
CA GLU A 885 -19.03 -21.01 -18.64
C GLU A 885 -18.15 -20.14 -17.73
N MET A 886 -16.82 -20.28 -17.81
CA MET A 886 -15.87 -19.44 -17.09
C MET A 886 -16.16 -17.94 -17.31
N LEU A 887 -16.30 -17.51 -18.57
CA LEU A 887 -16.57 -16.10 -18.88
C LEU A 887 -17.98 -15.67 -18.51
N ARG A 888 -19.00 -16.53 -18.68
CA ARG A 888 -20.37 -16.24 -18.26
C ARG A 888 -20.47 -15.91 -16.78
N GLU A 889 -19.76 -16.66 -15.94
CA GLU A 889 -19.80 -16.43 -14.49
C GLU A 889 -19.14 -15.12 -14.05
N LEU A 890 -18.24 -14.58 -14.88
CA LEU A 890 -17.51 -13.33 -14.64
C LEU A 890 -18.14 -12.09 -15.27
N ARG A 891 -19.18 -12.23 -16.10
CA ARG A 891 -19.87 -11.07 -16.69
C ARG A 891 -20.72 -10.33 -15.66
N LEU A 892 -20.69 -8.99 -15.75
CA LEU A 892 -21.61 -8.11 -15.00
C LEU A 892 -23.07 -8.35 -15.39
N ILE A 893 -23.33 -8.53 -16.69
CA ILE A 893 -24.67 -8.76 -17.25
C ILE A 893 -24.74 -10.21 -17.72
N LYS A 894 -25.29 -11.09 -16.87
CA LYS A 894 -25.41 -12.53 -17.16
C LYS A 894 -26.53 -12.86 -18.16
N TRP A 895 -27.59 -12.04 -18.24
CA TRP A 895 -28.76 -12.28 -19.09
C TRP A 895 -28.58 -11.87 -20.56
N ALA A 896 -27.60 -11.01 -20.88
CA ALA A 896 -27.28 -10.62 -22.25
C ALA A 896 -26.23 -11.57 -22.86
N PRO A 897 -26.29 -11.89 -24.17
CA PRO A 897 -25.26 -12.68 -24.84
C PRO A 897 -23.93 -11.91 -24.82
N GLY A 898 -22.86 -12.58 -24.37
CA GLY A 898 -21.52 -11.98 -24.37
C GLY A 898 -20.90 -11.97 -25.77
N VAL A 899 -20.00 -11.03 -26.01
CA VAL A 899 -19.31 -10.85 -27.30
C VAL A 899 -18.27 -11.96 -27.50
N PRO A 900 -18.32 -12.73 -28.59
CA PRO A 900 -17.30 -13.72 -28.87
C PRO A 900 -15.98 -13.04 -29.23
N LEU A 901 -14.86 -13.55 -28.71
CA LEU A 901 -13.51 -13.17 -29.10
C LEU A 901 -12.86 -14.32 -29.85
N PRO A 902 -12.86 -14.29 -31.20
CA PRO A 902 -12.27 -15.34 -32.02
C PRO A 902 -10.78 -15.56 -31.71
N GLU A 903 -10.30 -16.77 -31.92
CA GLU A 903 -8.90 -17.13 -31.71
C GLU A 903 -7.94 -16.25 -32.54
N SER A 904 -8.31 -15.87 -33.76
CA SER A 904 -7.52 -14.95 -34.59
C SER A 904 -7.32 -13.58 -33.93
N VAL A 905 -8.33 -13.07 -33.22
CA VAL A 905 -8.24 -11.80 -32.47
C VAL A 905 -7.32 -11.96 -31.26
N LEU A 906 -7.44 -13.06 -30.52
CA LEU A 906 -6.55 -13.34 -29.39
C LEU A 906 -5.10 -13.48 -29.85
N LYS A 907 -4.86 -14.21 -30.96
CA LYS A 907 -3.54 -14.38 -31.55
C LYS A 907 -2.96 -13.05 -32.06
N LEU A 908 -3.80 -12.14 -32.57
CA LEU A 908 -3.38 -10.78 -32.91
C LEU A 908 -2.93 -9.99 -31.68
N LEU A 909 -3.71 -10.04 -30.58
CA LEU A 909 -3.45 -9.28 -29.36
C LEU A 909 -2.24 -9.80 -28.58
N ILE A 910 -2.21 -11.12 -28.31
CA ILE A 910 -1.25 -11.73 -27.37
C ILE A 910 -0.34 -12.79 -28.01
N GLY A 911 -0.38 -12.93 -29.33
CA GLY A 911 0.48 -13.86 -30.08
C GLY A 911 0.23 -15.31 -29.69
N GLU A 912 1.28 -16.13 -29.75
CA GLU A 912 1.20 -17.57 -29.48
C GLU A 912 0.81 -17.91 -28.02
N SER A 913 0.91 -16.96 -27.08
CA SER A 913 0.41 -17.17 -25.72
C SER A 913 -1.12 -17.35 -25.65
N SER A 914 -1.85 -17.05 -26.75
CA SER A 914 -3.30 -17.26 -26.85
C SER A 914 -3.71 -18.70 -26.60
N VAL A 915 -2.82 -19.68 -26.87
CA VAL A 915 -3.11 -21.11 -26.66
C VAL A 915 -3.41 -21.45 -25.20
N ILE A 916 -2.93 -20.66 -24.22
CA ILE A 916 -3.31 -20.82 -22.81
C ILE A 916 -4.84 -20.67 -22.63
N LEU A 917 -5.48 -19.85 -23.45
CA LEU A 917 -6.91 -19.56 -23.38
C LEU A 917 -7.74 -20.36 -24.39
N THR A 918 -7.12 -20.89 -25.45
CA THR A 918 -7.80 -21.55 -26.58
C THR A 918 -7.61 -23.06 -26.64
N ASP A 919 -6.57 -23.63 -26.00
CA ASP A 919 -6.42 -25.09 -25.87
C ASP A 919 -7.53 -25.69 -24.99
N SER A 920 -7.93 -26.92 -25.30
CA SER A 920 -8.94 -27.65 -24.52
C SER A 920 -8.29 -28.73 -23.66
N GLU A 921 -8.32 -28.51 -22.35
CA GLU A 921 -7.65 -29.34 -21.35
C GLU A 921 -8.69 -29.82 -20.31
N ARG A 922 -9.38 -30.93 -20.59
CA ARG A 922 -10.39 -31.53 -19.70
C ARG A 922 -9.74 -32.46 -18.65
N VAL A 923 -8.94 -31.87 -17.78
CA VAL A 923 -8.09 -32.59 -16.81
C VAL A 923 -8.85 -32.94 -15.53
N GLN A 924 -8.72 -34.19 -15.07
CA GLN A 924 -9.24 -34.68 -13.79
C GLN A 924 -8.11 -35.05 -12.81
N PRO A 925 -8.25 -34.70 -11.51
CA PRO A 925 -7.28 -35.00 -10.46
C PRO A 925 -7.45 -36.42 -9.91
N LYS A 926 -7.35 -37.45 -10.77
CA LYS A 926 -7.72 -38.83 -10.42
C LYS A 926 -6.93 -39.37 -9.22
N ARG A 927 -5.60 -39.21 -9.22
CA ARG A 927 -4.75 -39.73 -8.12
C ARG A 927 -5.04 -39.05 -6.78
N LEU A 928 -5.35 -37.74 -6.78
CA LEU A 928 -5.71 -37.03 -5.55
C LEU A 928 -7.04 -37.54 -4.98
N LEU A 929 -8.06 -37.68 -5.83
CA LEU A 929 -9.39 -38.15 -5.43
C LEU A 929 -9.33 -39.59 -4.90
N GLU A 930 -8.63 -40.49 -5.58
CA GLU A 930 -8.46 -41.89 -5.16
C GLU A 930 -7.67 -42.01 -3.84
N SER A 931 -6.80 -41.06 -3.55
CA SER A 931 -6.06 -40.99 -2.29
C SER A 931 -6.87 -40.40 -1.14
N GLY A 932 -8.10 -39.93 -1.40
CA GLY A 932 -9.00 -39.38 -0.38
C GLY A 932 -8.90 -37.86 -0.18
N PHE A 933 -8.20 -37.13 -1.05
CA PHE A 933 -8.20 -35.66 -0.98
C PHE A 933 -9.58 -35.10 -1.32
N GLN A 934 -10.06 -34.16 -0.49
CA GLN A 934 -11.33 -33.48 -0.70
C GLN A 934 -11.08 -32.02 -1.09
N PHE A 935 -11.61 -31.62 -2.24
CA PHE A 935 -11.59 -30.24 -2.70
C PHE A 935 -12.66 -29.42 -1.98
N ASP A 936 -12.30 -28.25 -1.47
CA ASP A 936 -13.26 -27.29 -0.95
C ASP A 936 -14.10 -26.65 -2.07
N TYR A 937 -13.50 -26.50 -3.27
CA TYR A 937 -14.11 -25.82 -4.42
C TYR A 937 -14.09 -26.73 -5.65
N ASN A 938 -15.18 -27.47 -5.83
CA ASN A 938 -15.32 -28.50 -6.85
C ASN A 938 -15.70 -27.93 -8.23
N THR A 939 -16.42 -26.80 -8.24
CA THR A 939 -16.96 -26.16 -9.45
C THR A 939 -16.43 -24.74 -9.67
N ILE A 940 -16.58 -24.21 -10.89
CA ILE A 940 -16.16 -22.84 -11.21
C ILE A 940 -16.96 -21.81 -10.40
N ASN A 941 -18.24 -22.07 -10.15
CA ASN A 941 -19.09 -21.20 -9.34
C ASN A 941 -18.63 -21.18 -7.88
N GLU A 942 -18.34 -22.34 -7.29
CA GLU A 942 -17.76 -22.42 -5.93
C GLU A 942 -16.43 -21.67 -5.86
N SER A 943 -15.55 -21.90 -6.84
CA SER A 943 -14.23 -21.26 -6.87
C SER A 943 -14.32 -19.74 -6.98
N LEU A 944 -15.14 -19.21 -7.90
CA LEU A 944 -15.30 -17.77 -8.06
C LEU A 944 -15.99 -17.11 -6.86
N HIS A 945 -16.94 -17.79 -6.23
CA HIS A 945 -17.55 -17.32 -4.99
C HIS A 945 -16.58 -17.37 -3.81
N GLY A 946 -15.71 -18.38 -3.73
CA GLY A 946 -14.65 -18.48 -2.71
C GLY A 946 -13.60 -17.37 -2.77
N LEU A 947 -13.50 -16.71 -3.93
CA LEU A 947 -12.65 -15.55 -4.18
C LEU A 947 -13.37 -14.21 -4.04
N GLN A 948 -14.67 -14.18 -3.74
CA GLN A 948 -15.41 -12.93 -3.49
C GLN A 948 -15.34 -12.54 -2.02
#